data_AF-A0A7W2G1T8-F1
#
_entry.id   AF-A0A7W2G1T8-F1
#
_cell.length_a   1.000
_cell.length_b   1.000
_cell.length_c   1.000
_cell.angle_alpha   90.00
_cell.angle_beta   90.00
_cell.angle_gamma   90.00
#
_symmetry.space_group_name_H-M   'P 1'
#
loop_
_entity.id
_entity.type
_entity.pdbx_description
1 polymer ?
#
loop_
_entity_poly.entity_id
_entity_poly.type
_entity_poly.pdbx_seq_one_letter_code
_entity_poly.pdbx_strand_id
1 'polypeptide(L)'
;MIFNDFMEKFKDKFIFFDGAMGTMLQKSGLKAGELPEVLNMTHGDTIRKIHEAYLDAGSDIITTNTFGANELKFINSRYTEEEAIEAGIRIAKDAVKGRKDKFVALDMGPIGQIMEPTGNLSFETAYKLFKKQVVIAEREGVDLVLIETMMDIYEAKAAVLAVKENSSLPVFCTMTFQENGTALMGTDPKTMVFVLEGLGVDVLGVNCSVGPKDIQSIVSEILQYSSVPVMVQPNAGMPKYNGCETYYDVGEAEFSKYMRNMAKKGVRILGGCCGTNPEFIKSVIGAVDGLSPLKIEKKDYTAVTSGNKTVIIGDRVKIVGERINPTGKPKYKEELKRGSTDYICKQAVLQKNEGADILELNVGLPEINEIEMMKKAITAIQKVSYLPISIDSPDPEVLEAAVRIYRGKPLINSVDGKEEKMNAVFPIVKKYGGCVIALTLDEEGIPTTAEKRFEIAKKIISRAKEFGISKKDIIFDCLALTVSAQQKEVMETIKAVKMIREELGAKTVLGVSNVSFGLPNRKLLNRTFLLMALQAGLDLPIMNPNDQGMKDTIAAFEVLANRDKDSKNFIEKYKNMPKEDNKNREVINTVDKKEDEKKDKNETKTYESYDLRQIIIDGIEDRAMKASEELLKSKEPLEVVNSYIIPALDKVGEKYETREIFLPQLIQSAETVKKSFQVIKKKILEGGHSTISKGKVVVATVKGDVHDIGKNIVKVLLENYGFEVIDLGKNVDIEKVINAIRENDIKLVGLSALMTTTVVNMKKTIDEIRKSGLNCKVVVGGAVLNQEYADMIGADFYARDAKETVNIAEDIFLNE
;
A
#
# COMPACT_ATOMS: atom_id res chain seq x y z
N MET A 1 16.08 12.30 -23.12
CA MET A 1 17.31 11.48 -23.06
C MET A 1 16.92 10.03 -22.84
N ILE A 2 17.50 9.05 -23.54
CA ILE A 2 17.18 7.62 -23.30
C ILE A 2 17.92 7.16 -22.04
N PHE A 3 17.23 6.52 -21.08
CA PHE A 3 17.81 6.13 -19.78
C PHE A 3 19.06 5.24 -19.90
N ASN A 4 19.12 4.33 -20.88
CA ASN A 4 20.30 3.49 -21.09
C ASN A 4 21.55 4.32 -21.46
N ASP A 5 21.39 5.38 -22.26
CA ASP A 5 22.48 6.28 -22.60
C ASP A 5 22.94 7.07 -21.37
N PHE A 6 21.99 7.43 -20.50
CA PHE A 6 22.28 8.05 -19.20
C PHE A 6 23.11 7.11 -18.32
N MET A 7 22.67 5.86 -18.12
CA MET A 7 23.39 4.91 -17.28
C MET A 7 24.77 4.52 -17.85
N GLU A 8 24.94 4.46 -19.17
CA GLU A 8 26.24 4.15 -19.77
C GLU A 8 27.28 5.24 -19.50
N LYS A 9 26.87 6.53 -19.47
CA LYS A 9 27.77 7.64 -19.06
C LYS A 9 28.32 7.46 -17.64
N PHE A 10 27.55 6.80 -16.78
CA PHE A 10 27.89 6.57 -15.39
C PHE A 10 28.30 5.14 -15.08
N LYS A 11 28.52 4.26 -16.07
CA LYS A 11 28.67 2.80 -15.89
C LYS A 11 29.59 2.35 -14.76
N ASP A 12 30.71 3.03 -14.56
CA ASP A 12 31.71 2.71 -13.52
C ASP A 12 31.78 3.77 -12.41
N LYS A 13 30.76 4.64 -12.30
CA LYS A 13 30.70 5.77 -11.38
C LYS A 13 29.41 5.77 -10.58
N PHE A 14 29.50 6.29 -9.34
CA PHE A 14 28.30 6.68 -8.60
C PHE A 14 27.71 7.95 -9.22
N ILE A 15 26.41 8.14 -9.04
CA ILE A 15 25.69 9.32 -9.49
C ILE A 15 25.30 10.11 -8.25
N PHE A 16 25.52 11.43 -8.27
CA PHE A 16 25.22 12.28 -7.12
C PHE A 16 24.05 13.22 -7.40
N PHE A 17 23.03 13.15 -6.54
CA PHE A 17 21.97 14.16 -6.47
C PHE A 17 22.41 15.33 -5.56
N ASP A 18 21.63 16.40 -5.59
CA ASP A 18 21.75 17.51 -4.65
C ASP A 18 21.25 17.17 -3.24
N GLY A 19 21.32 18.17 -2.36
CA GLY A 19 20.77 18.14 -1.00
C GLY A 19 19.45 18.91 -0.90
N ALA A 20 19.06 19.31 0.30
CA ALA A 20 17.78 19.99 0.51
C ALA A 20 17.71 21.38 -0.15
N MET A 21 16.69 21.60 -0.97
CA MET A 21 16.26 22.93 -1.42
C MET A 21 15.61 23.72 -0.26
N GLY A 22 14.64 23.12 0.44
CA GLY A 22 13.89 23.80 1.51
C GLY A 22 14.78 24.34 2.64
N THR A 23 15.77 23.56 3.09
CA THR A 23 16.73 23.99 4.12
C THR A 23 17.59 25.18 3.66
N MET A 24 17.98 25.21 2.39
CA MET A 24 18.75 26.32 1.82
C MET A 24 17.91 27.58 1.64
N LEU A 25 16.63 27.44 1.29
CA LEU A 25 15.68 28.55 1.22
C LEU A 25 15.37 29.13 2.60
N GLN A 26 15.22 28.31 3.64
CA GLN A 26 15.08 28.77 5.03
C GLN A 26 16.26 29.64 5.46
N LYS A 27 17.50 29.19 5.19
CA LYS A 27 18.72 29.97 5.46
C LYS A 27 18.78 31.28 4.66
N SER A 28 18.11 31.32 3.51
CA SER A 28 18.02 32.50 2.64
C SER A 28 16.84 33.43 3.00
N GLY A 29 16.12 33.14 4.09
CA GLY A 29 15.07 34.01 4.63
C GLY A 29 13.63 33.62 4.27
N LEU A 30 13.38 32.43 3.73
CA LEU A 30 12.02 31.91 3.51
C LEU A 30 11.25 31.90 4.83
N LYS A 31 10.09 32.56 4.87
CA LYS A 31 9.27 32.66 6.08
C LYS A 31 8.39 31.43 6.25
N ALA A 32 8.07 31.12 7.50
CA ALA A 32 7.15 30.03 7.84
C ALA A 32 5.78 30.24 7.18
N GLY A 33 5.38 29.30 6.33
CA GLY A 33 4.09 29.30 5.63
C GLY A 33 4.08 29.90 4.24
N GLU A 34 5.21 30.40 3.75
CA GLU A 34 5.38 30.70 2.33
C GLU A 34 5.59 29.41 1.53
N LEU A 35 4.98 29.31 0.35
CA LEU A 35 5.21 28.21 -0.58
C LEU A 35 6.61 28.36 -1.21
N PRO A 36 7.53 27.40 -1.01
CA PRO A 36 8.88 27.49 -1.58
C PRO A 36 8.89 27.70 -3.10
N GLU A 37 7.95 27.08 -3.81
CA GLU A 37 7.86 27.11 -5.27
C GLU A 37 7.47 28.50 -5.81
N VAL A 38 6.80 29.33 -5.00
CA VAL A 38 6.49 30.74 -5.36
C VAL A 38 7.77 31.59 -5.44
N LEU A 39 8.85 31.17 -4.77
CA LEU A 39 10.14 31.83 -4.90
C LEU A 39 10.73 31.72 -6.32
N ASN A 40 10.29 30.76 -7.14
CA ASN A 40 10.70 30.68 -8.55
C ASN A 40 10.33 31.97 -9.31
N MET A 41 9.21 32.60 -8.94
CA MET A 41 8.71 33.81 -9.58
C MET A 41 9.27 35.09 -8.96
N THR A 42 9.55 35.07 -7.66
CA THR A 42 9.86 36.29 -6.88
C THR A 42 11.35 36.43 -6.55
N HIS A 43 12.07 35.32 -6.45
CA HIS A 43 13.46 35.25 -5.98
C HIS A 43 14.28 34.21 -6.77
N GLY A 44 14.06 34.15 -8.09
CA GLY A 44 14.70 33.15 -8.97
C GLY A 44 16.23 33.13 -8.91
N ASP A 45 16.88 34.29 -8.73
CA ASP A 45 18.34 34.38 -8.56
C ASP A 45 18.85 33.64 -7.32
N THR A 46 18.09 33.65 -6.22
CA THR A 46 18.44 32.91 -5.00
C THR A 46 18.41 31.41 -5.26
N ILE A 47 17.38 30.93 -5.96
CA ILE A 47 17.26 29.51 -6.32
C ILE A 47 18.37 29.08 -7.28
N ARG A 48 18.69 29.92 -8.29
CA ARG A 48 19.81 29.65 -9.20
C ARG A 48 21.13 29.48 -8.44
N LYS A 49 21.43 30.38 -7.49
CA LYS A 49 22.64 30.30 -6.66
C LYS A 49 22.70 29.02 -5.82
N ILE A 50 21.56 28.55 -5.32
CA ILE A 50 21.49 27.27 -4.58
C ILE A 50 21.83 26.10 -5.51
N HIS A 51 21.26 26.06 -6.72
CA HIS A 51 21.61 25.03 -7.71
C HIS A 51 23.10 25.08 -8.08
N GLU A 52 23.63 26.28 -8.36
CA GLU A 52 25.06 26.47 -8.67
C GLU A 52 25.95 25.95 -7.52
N ALA A 53 25.58 26.22 -6.26
CA ALA A 53 26.32 25.73 -5.11
C ALA A 53 26.35 24.19 -5.01
N TYR A 54 25.24 23.50 -5.30
CA TYR A 54 25.23 22.03 -5.36
C TYR A 54 26.02 21.47 -6.54
N LEU A 55 25.92 22.11 -7.71
CA LEU A 55 26.71 21.74 -8.89
C LEU A 55 28.22 21.92 -8.66
N ASP A 56 28.61 22.99 -7.96
CA ASP A 56 30.00 23.27 -7.58
C ASP A 56 30.52 22.31 -6.50
N ALA A 57 29.63 21.83 -5.61
CA ALA A 57 29.94 20.76 -4.67
C ALA A 57 30.10 19.38 -5.33
N GLY A 58 29.62 19.23 -6.57
CA GLY A 58 29.86 18.06 -7.41
C GLY A 58 28.61 17.27 -7.79
N SER A 59 27.40 17.70 -7.41
CA SER A 59 26.15 17.04 -7.83
C SER A 59 26.07 16.89 -9.34
N ASP A 60 25.68 15.71 -9.82
CA ASP A 60 25.45 15.41 -11.24
C ASP A 60 24.04 15.77 -11.67
N ILE A 61 23.09 15.64 -10.75
CA ILE A 61 21.68 15.93 -10.97
C ILE A 61 21.22 16.92 -9.89
N ILE A 62 20.54 17.97 -10.32
CA ILE A 62 19.83 18.89 -9.45
C ILE A 62 18.32 18.71 -9.61
N THR A 63 17.58 18.89 -8.52
CA THR A 63 16.12 18.82 -8.48
C THR A 63 15.54 20.22 -8.66
N THR A 64 14.49 20.38 -9.48
CA THR A 64 13.80 21.66 -9.62
C THR A 64 13.11 22.05 -8.31
N ASN A 65 12.98 23.33 -8.00
CA ASN A 65 12.19 23.78 -6.83
C ASN A 65 10.68 23.67 -7.12
N THR A 66 10.17 22.44 -7.22
CA THR A 66 8.79 22.13 -7.65
C THR A 66 8.11 21.04 -6.83
N PHE A 67 8.72 20.56 -5.74
CA PHE A 67 8.21 19.51 -4.86
C PHE A 67 6.69 19.56 -4.60
N GLY A 68 6.17 20.72 -4.22
CA GLY A 68 4.77 20.97 -3.89
C GLY A 68 3.98 21.67 -5.00
N ALA A 69 4.48 21.76 -6.23
CA ALA A 69 3.83 22.49 -7.31
C ALA A 69 2.64 21.73 -7.91
N ASN A 70 1.51 21.72 -7.19
CA ASN A 70 0.25 21.18 -7.68
C ASN A 70 -0.94 22.12 -7.39
N GLU A 71 -1.98 21.98 -8.20
CA GLU A 71 -3.20 22.81 -8.18
C GLU A 71 -3.79 22.98 -6.77
N LEU A 72 -3.83 21.90 -5.96
CA LEU A 72 -4.42 21.93 -4.62
C LEU A 72 -3.61 22.76 -3.62
N LYS A 73 -2.29 22.88 -3.81
CA LYS A 73 -1.41 23.73 -2.99
C LYS A 73 -1.46 25.20 -3.43
N PHE A 74 -1.86 25.46 -4.68
CA PHE A 74 -1.86 26.80 -5.28
C PHE A 74 -3.21 27.53 -5.24
N ILE A 75 -4.27 26.95 -4.67
CA ILE A 75 -5.64 27.54 -4.60
C ILE A 75 -5.66 28.99 -4.08
N ASN A 76 -4.82 29.32 -3.10
CA ASN A 76 -4.76 30.65 -2.47
C ASN A 76 -3.51 31.45 -2.90
N SER A 77 -2.78 30.97 -3.90
CA SER A 77 -1.60 31.63 -4.43
C SER A 77 -1.99 32.71 -5.43
N ARG A 78 -1.15 33.74 -5.57
CA ARG A 78 -1.25 34.74 -6.65
C ARG A 78 -0.79 34.16 -8.00
N TYR A 79 0.09 33.17 -7.97
CA TYR A 79 0.66 32.50 -9.13
C TYR A 79 -0.04 31.15 -9.33
N THR A 80 0.01 30.60 -10.53
CA THR A 80 -0.45 29.24 -10.80
C THR A 80 0.67 28.22 -10.55
N GLU A 81 0.29 26.95 -10.41
CA GLU A 81 1.25 25.86 -10.31
C GLU A 81 2.07 25.71 -11.61
N GLU A 82 1.47 25.96 -12.78
CA GLU A 82 2.15 25.90 -14.08
C GLU A 82 3.25 26.96 -14.17
N GLU A 83 2.96 28.21 -13.80
CA GLU A 83 3.95 29.30 -13.78
C GLU A 83 5.14 28.95 -12.87
N ALA A 84 4.86 28.39 -11.69
CA ALA A 84 5.89 27.99 -10.74
C ALA A 84 6.77 26.84 -11.28
N ILE A 85 6.19 25.86 -11.96
CA ILE A 85 6.91 24.73 -12.57
C ILE A 85 7.81 25.22 -13.71
N GLU A 86 7.27 25.99 -14.65
CA GLU A 86 8.03 26.54 -15.77
C GLU A 86 9.22 27.39 -15.31
N ALA A 87 9.00 28.26 -14.32
CA ALA A 87 10.07 29.07 -13.75
C ALA A 87 11.12 28.22 -13.03
N GLY A 88 10.69 27.24 -12.23
CA GLY A 88 11.60 26.32 -11.54
C GLY A 88 12.49 25.53 -12.51
N ILE A 89 11.91 24.99 -13.58
CA ILE A 89 12.64 24.27 -14.63
C ILE A 89 13.65 25.19 -15.33
N ARG A 90 13.22 26.37 -15.75
CA ARG A 90 14.08 27.35 -16.44
C ARG A 90 15.27 27.77 -15.58
N ILE A 91 15.04 28.04 -14.29
CA ILE A 91 16.10 28.40 -13.34
C ILE A 91 17.14 27.28 -13.21
N ALA A 92 16.69 26.03 -13.06
CA ALA A 92 17.59 24.87 -12.96
C ALA A 92 18.36 24.64 -14.28
N LYS A 93 17.68 24.76 -15.43
CA LYS A 93 18.32 24.64 -16.77
C LYS A 93 19.37 25.71 -17.01
N ASP A 94 19.12 26.92 -16.55
CA ASP A 94 20.10 27.98 -16.62
C ASP A 94 21.34 27.70 -15.74
N ALA A 95 21.16 27.11 -14.55
CA ALA A 95 22.26 26.76 -13.66
C ALA A 95 23.20 25.68 -14.25
N VAL A 96 22.65 24.74 -15.02
CA VAL A 96 23.44 23.70 -15.72
C VAL A 96 23.99 24.14 -17.07
N LYS A 97 23.55 25.29 -17.61
CA LYS A 97 23.94 25.76 -18.94
C LYS A 97 25.47 25.96 -19.02
N GLY A 98 26.09 25.32 -20.01
CA GLY A 98 27.54 25.36 -20.21
C GLY A 98 28.34 24.42 -19.30
N ARG A 99 27.69 23.66 -18.41
CA ARG A 99 28.30 22.59 -17.61
C ARG A 99 28.14 21.26 -18.34
N LYS A 100 29.18 20.43 -18.32
CA LYS A 100 29.19 19.11 -18.98
C LYS A 100 28.65 18.04 -18.05
N ASP A 101 27.82 17.14 -18.59
CA ASP A 101 27.28 15.96 -17.88
C ASP A 101 26.56 16.31 -16.56
N LYS A 102 25.81 17.43 -16.58
CA LYS A 102 24.92 17.86 -15.50
C LYS A 102 23.48 17.86 -15.99
N PHE A 103 22.56 17.39 -15.14
CA PHE A 103 21.18 17.09 -15.51
C PHE A 103 20.19 17.75 -14.56
N VAL A 104 18.98 18.00 -15.05
CA VAL A 104 17.87 18.58 -14.30
C VAL A 104 16.75 17.55 -14.16
N ALA A 105 16.40 17.25 -12.91
CA ALA A 105 15.25 16.42 -12.55
C ALA A 105 14.05 17.31 -12.23
N LEU A 106 12.90 17.05 -12.85
CA LEU A 106 11.64 17.56 -12.32
C LEU A 106 11.38 16.90 -10.96
N ASP A 107 11.28 17.71 -9.92
CA ASP A 107 10.91 17.26 -8.59
C ASP A 107 9.39 17.25 -8.40
N MET A 108 8.84 16.06 -8.13
CA MET A 108 7.40 15.83 -7.90
C MET A 108 7.20 15.14 -6.55
N GLY A 109 6.72 15.90 -5.57
CA GLY A 109 6.31 15.37 -4.27
C GLY A 109 4.87 14.84 -4.25
N PRO A 110 4.41 14.29 -3.11
CA PRO A 110 3.02 13.88 -2.95
C PRO A 110 2.05 15.08 -3.07
N ILE A 111 0.86 14.81 -3.58
CA ILE A 111 -0.21 15.81 -3.75
C ILE A 111 -0.62 16.42 -2.41
N GLY A 112 -0.56 15.61 -1.34
CA GLY A 112 -0.85 16.04 0.03
C GLY A 112 -2.27 15.74 0.50
N GLN A 113 -2.96 14.78 -0.14
CA GLN A 113 -4.24 14.23 0.31
C GLN A 113 -4.17 12.70 0.42
N ILE A 114 -5.01 12.13 1.28
CA ILE A 114 -5.12 10.67 1.42
C ILE A 114 -5.90 10.12 0.23
N MET A 115 -5.37 9.06 -0.40
CA MET A 115 -6.00 8.36 -1.52
C MET A 115 -7.27 7.62 -1.07
N GLU A 116 -8.25 7.52 -1.96
CA GLU A 116 -9.37 6.60 -1.80
C GLU A 116 -8.89 5.14 -1.68
N PRO A 117 -9.60 4.28 -0.92
CA PRO A 117 -10.89 4.56 -0.29
C PRO A 117 -10.80 5.17 1.12
N THR A 118 -9.59 5.40 1.64
CA THR A 118 -9.38 5.92 3.01
C THR A 118 -9.53 7.43 3.10
N GLY A 119 -9.24 8.15 2.02
CA GLY A 119 -9.43 9.59 1.88
C GLY A 119 -10.30 9.95 0.69
N ASN A 120 -10.17 11.20 0.23
CA ASN A 120 -11.03 11.78 -0.81
C ASN A 120 -10.35 11.95 -2.17
N LEU A 121 -9.05 11.61 -2.28
CA LEU A 121 -8.32 11.74 -3.53
C LEU A 121 -8.47 10.46 -4.36
N SER A 122 -9.30 10.51 -5.39
CA SER A 122 -9.43 9.38 -6.32
C SER A 122 -8.18 9.20 -7.16
N PHE A 123 -7.96 7.96 -7.63
CA PHE A 123 -6.81 7.62 -8.48
C PHE A 123 -6.70 8.49 -9.73
N GLU A 124 -7.82 8.70 -10.43
CA GLU A 124 -7.84 9.51 -11.65
C GLU A 124 -7.60 10.99 -11.37
N THR A 125 -8.04 11.50 -10.22
CA THR A 125 -7.73 12.89 -9.83
C THR A 125 -6.24 13.05 -9.53
N ALA A 126 -5.65 12.14 -8.74
CA ALA A 126 -4.20 12.14 -8.50
C ALA A 126 -3.40 12.06 -9.81
N TYR A 127 -3.76 11.11 -10.69
CA TYR A 127 -3.16 10.96 -12.01
C TYR A 127 -3.23 12.25 -12.82
N LYS A 128 -4.38 12.93 -12.88
CA LYS A 128 -4.54 14.19 -13.62
C LYS A 128 -3.66 15.30 -13.08
N LEU A 129 -3.54 15.42 -11.75
CA LEU A 129 -2.69 16.42 -11.10
C LEU A 129 -1.21 16.18 -11.40
N PHE A 130 -0.75 14.92 -11.38
CA PHE A 130 0.62 14.58 -11.79
C PHE A 130 0.84 14.76 -13.29
N LYS A 131 -0.12 14.36 -14.12
CA LYS A 131 -0.04 14.49 -15.58
C LYS A 131 0.21 15.94 -16.01
N LYS A 132 -0.46 16.92 -15.37
CA LYS A 132 -0.23 18.33 -15.65
C LYS A 132 1.25 18.71 -15.48
N GLN A 133 1.86 18.32 -14.36
CA GLN A 133 3.27 18.59 -14.07
C GLN A 133 4.20 17.94 -15.10
N VAL A 134 3.94 16.68 -15.45
CA VAL A 134 4.73 15.91 -16.43
C VAL A 134 4.68 16.54 -17.82
N VAL A 135 3.51 16.95 -18.30
CA VAL A 135 3.34 17.55 -19.63
C VAL A 135 4.12 18.85 -19.74
N ILE A 136 4.13 19.66 -18.68
CA ILE A 136 4.93 20.89 -18.61
C ILE A 136 6.42 20.52 -18.67
N ALA A 137 6.87 19.52 -17.91
CA ALA A 137 8.26 19.13 -17.86
C ALA A 137 8.80 18.56 -19.17
N GLU A 138 8.01 17.75 -19.89
CA GLU A 138 8.35 17.28 -21.24
C GLU A 138 8.47 18.46 -22.20
N ARG A 139 7.54 19.41 -22.15
CA ARG A 139 7.54 20.63 -22.99
C ARG A 139 8.77 21.49 -22.73
N GLU A 140 9.10 21.74 -21.47
CA GLU A 140 10.23 22.56 -21.06
C GLU A 140 11.58 21.83 -21.17
N GLY A 141 11.55 20.51 -21.41
CA GLY A 141 12.71 19.66 -21.69
C GLY A 141 13.62 19.49 -20.48
N VAL A 142 13.09 18.95 -19.39
CA VAL A 142 13.89 18.36 -18.29
C VAL A 142 14.56 17.06 -18.74
N ASP A 143 15.54 16.58 -17.98
CA ASP A 143 16.28 15.35 -18.34
C ASP A 143 15.63 14.07 -17.79
N LEU A 144 14.97 14.17 -16.63
CA LEU A 144 14.27 13.08 -15.95
C LEU A 144 13.20 13.60 -14.99
N VAL A 145 12.37 12.69 -14.48
CA VAL A 145 11.39 12.97 -13.41
C VAL A 145 11.79 12.22 -12.14
N LEU A 146 11.86 12.93 -11.02
CA LEU A 146 11.96 12.39 -9.67
C LEU A 146 10.60 12.51 -8.98
N ILE A 147 9.94 11.37 -8.78
CA ILE A 147 8.78 11.25 -7.90
C ILE A 147 9.33 10.94 -6.50
N GLU A 148 9.29 11.88 -5.56
CA GLU A 148 9.91 11.67 -4.25
C GLU A 148 8.99 11.85 -3.05
N THR A 149 9.42 11.28 -1.91
CA THR A 149 8.72 11.36 -0.62
C THR A 149 7.30 10.76 -0.66
N MET A 150 7.07 9.75 -1.49
CA MET A 150 5.75 9.12 -1.57
C MET A 150 5.47 8.31 -0.29
N MET A 151 4.32 8.57 0.33
CA MET A 151 3.87 7.93 1.57
C MET A 151 2.87 6.79 1.35
N ASP A 152 2.32 6.70 0.13
CA ASP A 152 1.42 5.64 -0.31
C ASP A 152 1.83 5.13 -1.69
N ILE A 153 1.97 3.81 -1.81
CA ILE A 153 2.29 3.15 -3.07
C ILE A 153 1.21 3.37 -4.14
N TYR A 154 -0.04 3.62 -3.74
CA TYR A 154 -1.12 3.87 -4.69
C TYR A 154 -1.01 5.23 -5.37
N GLU A 155 -0.64 6.26 -4.61
CA GLU A 155 -0.33 7.59 -5.14
C GLU A 155 0.93 7.54 -6.02
N ALA A 156 1.97 6.80 -5.58
CA ALA A 156 3.19 6.60 -6.37
C ALA A 156 2.88 5.93 -7.72
N LYS A 157 1.99 4.94 -7.74
CA LYS A 157 1.51 4.32 -8.98
C LYS A 157 0.82 5.33 -9.89
N ALA A 158 -0.05 6.20 -9.36
CA ALA A 158 -0.70 7.24 -10.15
C ALA A 158 0.32 8.20 -10.79
N ALA A 159 1.35 8.61 -10.03
CA ALA A 159 2.44 9.45 -10.51
C ALA A 159 3.27 8.74 -11.60
N VAL A 160 3.70 7.49 -11.37
CA VAL A 160 4.48 6.72 -12.35
C VAL A 160 3.72 6.53 -13.65
N LEU A 161 2.42 6.19 -13.59
CA LEU A 161 1.59 6.09 -14.79
C LEU A 161 1.44 7.44 -15.48
N ALA A 162 1.28 8.55 -14.74
CA ALA A 162 1.23 9.88 -15.32
C ALA A 162 2.50 10.21 -16.12
N VAL A 163 3.68 9.83 -15.60
CA VAL A 163 4.95 10.00 -16.32
C VAL A 163 5.03 9.10 -17.55
N LYS A 164 4.85 7.78 -17.38
CA LYS A 164 5.03 6.79 -18.46
C LYS A 164 4.00 6.90 -19.59
N GLU A 165 2.79 7.38 -19.32
CA GLU A 165 1.74 7.56 -20.34
C GLU A 165 1.83 8.89 -21.09
N ASN A 166 2.58 9.88 -20.58
CA ASN A 166 2.58 11.25 -21.13
C ASN A 166 3.98 11.81 -21.42
N SER A 167 5.04 11.04 -21.22
CA SER A 167 6.42 11.45 -21.49
C SER A 167 7.30 10.25 -21.85
N SER A 168 8.50 10.54 -22.38
CA SER A 168 9.55 9.55 -22.62
C SER A 168 10.70 9.62 -21.60
N LEU A 169 10.52 10.43 -20.55
CA LEU A 169 11.54 10.73 -19.55
C LEU A 169 11.85 9.51 -18.67
N PRO A 170 13.11 9.32 -18.25
CA PRO A 170 13.46 8.41 -17.18
C PRO A 170 12.69 8.74 -15.90
N VAL A 171 12.22 7.70 -15.20
CA VAL A 171 11.38 7.83 -14.00
C VAL A 171 12.12 7.30 -12.79
N PHE A 172 12.43 8.20 -11.87
CA PHE A 172 13.03 7.89 -10.57
C PHE A 172 11.90 7.99 -9.54
N CYS A 173 11.76 7.00 -8.66
CA CYS A 173 10.68 7.00 -7.68
C CYS A 173 11.18 6.60 -6.29
N THR A 174 11.00 7.46 -5.30
CA THR A 174 11.33 7.17 -3.91
C THR A 174 10.11 7.19 -3.02
N MET A 175 10.12 6.30 -2.04
CA MET A 175 9.16 6.33 -0.93
C MET A 175 9.86 6.75 0.36
N THR A 176 9.07 7.24 1.32
CA THR A 176 9.54 7.53 2.67
C THR A 176 8.98 6.52 3.66
N PHE A 177 9.82 6.08 4.60
CA PHE A 177 9.52 5.04 5.58
C PHE A 177 9.67 5.60 6.99
N GLN A 178 8.79 5.15 7.89
CA GLN A 178 8.85 5.47 9.31
C GLN A 178 9.89 4.57 10.02
N GLU A 179 10.19 4.86 11.29
CA GLU A 179 11.10 4.04 12.12
C GLU A 179 10.69 2.56 12.19
N ASN A 180 9.40 2.27 12.04
CA ASN A 180 8.87 0.91 12.03
C ASN A 180 9.18 0.12 10.73
N GLY A 181 9.83 0.73 9.74
CA GLY A 181 10.20 0.10 8.47
C GLY A 181 9.10 0.06 7.42
N THR A 182 7.97 0.76 7.63
CA THR A 182 6.84 0.84 6.68
C THR A 182 6.50 2.29 6.34
N ALA A 183 5.98 2.50 5.13
CA ALA A 183 5.40 3.78 4.74
C ALA A 183 4.10 4.05 5.52
N LEU A 184 3.59 5.29 5.49
CA LEU A 184 2.43 5.71 6.27
C LEU A 184 1.21 4.78 6.08
N MET A 185 0.98 4.32 4.85
CA MET A 185 -0.15 3.46 4.51
C MET A 185 0.17 1.94 4.58
N GLY A 186 1.25 1.57 5.26
CA GLY A 186 1.63 0.19 5.57
C GLY A 186 2.48 -0.52 4.53
N THR A 187 2.93 0.16 3.47
CA THR A 187 3.78 -0.45 2.43
C THR A 187 5.16 -0.77 3.00
N ASP A 188 5.62 -2.02 2.87
CA ASP A 188 6.97 -2.45 3.23
C ASP A 188 7.96 -2.29 2.04
N PRO A 189 9.29 -2.32 2.28
CA PRO A 189 10.27 -2.04 1.23
C PRO A 189 10.24 -3.03 0.07
N LYS A 190 10.02 -4.33 0.33
CA LYS A 190 9.86 -5.33 -0.74
C LYS A 190 8.61 -5.09 -1.60
N THR A 191 7.49 -4.68 -1.00
CA THR A 191 6.26 -4.36 -1.72
C THR A 191 6.47 -3.16 -2.64
N MET A 192 7.15 -2.12 -2.14
CA MET A 192 7.57 -0.99 -2.97
C MET A 192 8.38 -1.46 -4.18
N VAL A 193 9.40 -2.30 -3.98
CA VAL A 193 10.24 -2.80 -5.07
C VAL A 193 9.42 -3.52 -6.13
N PHE A 194 8.60 -4.50 -5.73
CA PHE A 194 7.83 -5.30 -6.70
C PHE A 194 6.81 -4.47 -7.49
N VAL A 195 6.18 -3.48 -6.86
CA VAL A 195 5.22 -2.60 -7.55
C VAL A 195 5.94 -1.64 -8.48
N LEU A 196 6.95 -0.91 -7.99
CA LEU A 196 7.62 0.12 -8.78
C LEU A 196 8.43 -0.49 -9.94
N GLU A 197 9.17 -1.58 -9.71
CA GLU A 197 9.87 -2.31 -10.78
C GLU A 197 8.87 -2.84 -11.83
N GLY A 198 7.71 -3.34 -11.39
CA GLY A 198 6.63 -3.79 -12.28
C GLY A 198 6.13 -2.67 -13.18
N LEU A 199 5.90 -1.47 -12.62
CA LEU A 199 5.48 -0.28 -13.38
C LEU A 199 6.57 0.26 -14.31
N GLY A 200 7.78 -0.30 -14.26
CA GLY A 200 8.89 0.04 -15.14
C GLY A 200 9.62 1.32 -14.75
N VAL A 201 9.68 1.67 -13.46
CA VAL A 201 10.56 2.75 -13.01
C VAL A 201 12.02 2.42 -13.35
N ASP A 202 12.78 3.45 -13.67
CA ASP A 202 14.17 3.33 -14.09
C ASP A 202 15.12 3.27 -12.89
N VAL A 203 14.74 3.95 -11.80
CA VAL A 203 15.41 3.93 -10.49
C VAL A 203 14.36 3.95 -9.40
N LEU A 204 14.59 3.20 -8.32
CA LEU A 204 13.78 3.27 -7.10
C LEU A 204 14.63 3.53 -5.86
N GLY A 205 14.03 4.00 -4.78
CA GLY A 205 14.81 4.27 -3.58
C GLY A 205 14.04 4.86 -2.42
N VAL A 206 14.79 5.48 -1.52
CA VAL A 206 14.26 6.09 -0.31
C VAL A 206 14.86 7.46 -0.06
N ASN A 207 14.01 8.37 0.40
CA ASN A 207 14.40 9.71 0.80
C ASN A 207 13.65 10.17 2.06
N CYS A 208 14.09 11.28 2.64
CA CYS A 208 13.54 11.91 3.86
C CYS A 208 13.57 10.96 5.08
N SER A 209 12.60 10.05 5.23
CA SER A 209 12.58 8.93 6.18
C SER A 209 13.22 9.23 7.54
N VAL A 210 13.99 8.28 8.08
CA VAL A 210 14.80 8.39 9.29
C VAL A 210 16.23 8.83 8.97
N GLY A 211 17.03 9.10 10.01
CA GLY A 211 18.44 9.43 9.85
C GLY A 211 19.26 8.34 9.11
N PRO A 212 20.48 8.67 8.66
CA PRO A 212 21.28 7.80 7.78
C PRO A 212 21.71 6.49 8.43
N LYS A 213 21.70 6.41 9.76
CA LYS A 213 21.95 5.16 10.50
C LYS A 213 20.81 4.18 10.35
N ASP A 214 19.58 4.64 10.58
CA ASP A 214 18.38 3.81 10.70
C ASP A 214 17.84 3.38 9.33
N ILE A 215 18.07 4.19 8.29
CA ILE A 215 17.64 3.89 6.92
C ILE A 215 18.38 2.68 6.31
N GLN A 216 19.52 2.26 6.87
CA GLN A 216 20.34 1.18 6.31
C GLN A 216 19.64 -0.18 6.25
N SER A 217 18.74 -0.48 7.20
CA SER A 217 17.98 -1.74 7.21
C SER A 217 17.02 -1.77 6.02
N ILE A 218 16.27 -0.68 5.83
CA ILE A 218 15.36 -0.47 4.70
C ILE A 218 16.11 -0.60 3.38
N VAL A 219 17.25 0.08 3.24
CA VAL A 219 18.09 0.03 2.03
C VAL A 219 18.60 -1.39 1.75
N SER A 220 18.99 -2.14 2.79
CA SER A 220 19.46 -3.52 2.64
C SER A 220 18.34 -4.43 2.13
N GLU A 221 17.10 -4.24 2.60
CA GLU A 221 15.93 -4.98 2.09
C GLU A 221 15.62 -4.60 0.64
N ILE A 222 15.66 -3.31 0.28
CA ILE A 222 15.44 -2.86 -1.11
C ILE A 222 16.46 -3.50 -2.06
N LEU A 223 17.75 -3.48 -1.70
CA LEU A 223 18.82 -4.07 -2.50
C LEU A 223 18.68 -5.59 -2.69
N GLN A 224 18.06 -6.28 -1.73
CA GLN A 224 17.81 -7.73 -1.83
C GLN A 224 16.87 -8.05 -3.01
N TYR A 225 15.84 -7.23 -3.22
CA TYR A 225 14.78 -7.51 -4.19
C TYR A 225 14.91 -6.74 -5.51
N SER A 226 15.60 -5.59 -5.52
CA SER A 226 15.64 -4.69 -6.69
C SER A 226 16.47 -5.26 -7.84
N SER A 227 15.92 -5.20 -9.05
CA SER A 227 16.65 -5.44 -10.32
C SER A 227 17.07 -4.15 -11.03
N VAL A 228 16.70 -2.99 -10.48
CA VAL A 228 17.02 -1.65 -11.02
C VAL A 228 17.96 -0.91 -10.04
N PRO A 229 18.68 0.14 -10.49
CA PRO A 229 19.52 0.93 -9.60
C PRO A 229 18.73 1.45 -8.38
N VAL A 230 19.39 1.46 -7.22
CA VAL A 230 18.82 1.97 -5.97
C VAL A 230 19.41 3.33 -5.64
N MET A 231 18.56 4.28 -5.28
CA MET A 231 18.93 5.63 -4.81
C MET A 231 18.62 5.85 -3.32
N VAL A 232 19.43 6.68 -2.65
CA VAL A 232 19.22 7.04 -1.24
C VAL A 232 19.53 8.52 -1.01
N GLN A 233 18.58 9.23 -0.38
CA GLN A 233 18.68 10.64 0.01
C GLN A 233 18.17 10.84 1.45
N PRO A 234 18.96 10.47 2.48
CA PRO A 234 18.51 10.54 3.86
C PRO A 234 18.51 11.98 4.40
N ASN A 235 17.75 12.21 5.48
CA ASN A 235 17.86 13.44 6.27
C ASN A 235 19.20 13.49 7.03
N ALA A 236 19.67 14.68 7.40
CA ALA A 236 20.84 14.87 8.27
C ALA A 236 20.54 14.58 9.76
N GLY A 237 19.72 13.57 10.04
CA GLY A 237 19.14 13.32 11.37
C GLY A 237 17.71 13.83 11.49
N MET A 238 17.13 13.66 12.68
CA MET A 238 15.79 14.19 12.96
C MET A 238 15.88 15.68 13.33
N PRO A 239 14.91 16.50 12.93
CA PRO A 239 14.93 17.93 13.26
C PRO A 239 14.84 18.13 14.77
N LYS A 240 15.77 18.94 15.30
CA LYS A 240 15.79 19.42 16.69
C LYS A 240 15.65 20.93 16.68
N TYR A 241 15.29 21.53 17.80
CA TYR A 241 15.22 22.99 17.93
C TYR A 241 15.88 23.42 19.22
N ASN A 242 16.54 24.56 19.19
CA ASN A 242 17.37 25.05 20.31
C ASN A 242 16.78 26.30 20.99
N GLY A 243 15.52 26.64 20.69
CA GLY A 243 14.86 27.85 21.19
C GLY A 243 14.72 28.96 20.13
N CYS A 244 15.64 29.00 19.16
CA CYS A 244 15.69 30.02 18.11
C CYS A 244 15.58 29.45 16.69
N GLU A 245 16.21 28.31 16.43
CA GLU A 245 16.29 27.71 15.09
C GLU A 245 16.13 26.18 15.14
N THR A 246 15.56 25.62 14.07
CA THR A 246 15.56 24.18 13.83
C THR A 246 16.91 23.76 13.25
N TYR A 247 17.58 22.80 13.86
CA TYR A 247 18.86 22.25 13.44
C TYR A 247 18.81 20.72 13.34
N TYR A 248 19.84 20.13 12.74
CA TYR A 248 19.98 18.71 12.51
C TYR A 248 21.26 18.23 13.20
N ASP A 249 21.22 17.07 13.85
CA ASP A 249 22.28 16.61 14.76
C ASP A 249 23.35 15.74 14.09
N VAL A 250 23.14 15.28 12.85
CA VAL A 250 24.15 14.50 12.12
C VAL A 250 25.05 15.43 11.32
N GLY A 251 26.34 15.45 11.68
CA GLY A 251 27.37 16.16 10.93
C GLY A 251 27.81 15.42 9.66
N GLU A 252 28.52 16.14 8.78
CA GLU A 252 28.98 15.66 7.46
C GLU A 252 29.82 14.37 7.53
N ALA A 253 30.72 14.26 8.50
CA ALA A 253 31.59 13.10 8.66
C ALA A 253 30.82 11.83 9.03
N GLU A 254 29.79 11.96 9.87
CA GLU A 254 28.93 10.83 10.22
C GLU A 254 28.02 10.46 9.04
N PHE A 255 27.40 11.46 8.39
CA PHE A 255 26.55 11.26 7.23
C PHE A 255 27.29 10.51 6.10
N SER A 256 28.46 11.01 5.70
CA SER A 256 29.27 10.43 4.63
C SER A 256 29.76 9.01 4.93
N LYS A 257 30.04 8.68 6.20
CA LYS A 257 30.38 7.32 6.65
C LYS A 257 29.25 6.34 6.35
N TYR A 258 27.99 6.69 6.67
CA TYR A 258 26.85 5.81 6.39
C TYR A 258 26.55 5.73 4.89
N MET A 259 26.65 6.84 4.15
CA MET A 259 26.50 6.84 2.70
C MET A 259 27.52 5.94 2.02
N ARG A 260 28.79 5.96 2.45
CA ARG A 260 29.84 5.05 1.98
C ARG A 260 29.50 3.58 2.24
N ASN A 261 28.94 3.26 3.41
CA ASN A 261 28.54 1.89 3.74
C ASN A 261 27.41 1.40 2.82
N MET A 262 26.43 2.26 2.53
CA MET A 262 25.33 1.93 1.62
C MET A 262 25.82 1.79 0.17
N ALA A 263 26.73 2.66 -0.28
CA ALA A 263 27.38 2.54 -1.57
C ALA A 263 28.10 1.19 -1.74
N LYS A 264 28.86 0.74 -0.73
CA LYS A 264 29.51 -0.58 -0.70
C LYS A 264 28.53 -1.76 -0.78
N LYS A 265 27.30 -1.58 -0.29
CA LYS A 265 26.24 -2.61 -0.37
C LYS A 265 25.54 -2.68 -1.73
N GLY A 266 25.71 -1.66 -2.58
CA GLY A 266 25.15 -1.64 -3.93
C GLY A 266 24.26 -0.44 -4.25
N VAL A 267 24.12 0.55 -3.35
CA VAL A 267 23.45 1.81 -3.69
C VAL A 267 24.22 2.51 -4.79
N ARG A 268 23.50 2.92 -5.84
CA ARG A 268 24.10 3.47 -7.07
C ARG A 268 24.06 4.99 -7.12
N ILE A 269 23.00 5.57 -6.56
CA ILE A 269 22.73 7.01 -6.59
C ILE A 269 22.65 7.52 -5.15
N LEU A 270 23.37 8.60 -4.86
CA LEU A 270 23.55 9.14 -3.51
C LEU A 270 23.20 10.63 -3.52
N GLY A 271 22.46 11.10 -2.53
CA GLY A 271 22.20 12.53 -2.33
C GLY A 271 21.80 12.84 -0.90
N GLY A 272 21.17 13.98 -0.68
CA GLY A 272 20.68 14.39 0.64
C GLY A 272 19.25 14.90 0.59
N CYS A 273 18.54 14.81 1.72
CA CYS A 273 17.23 15.44 1.90
C CYS A 273 17.33 16.49 3.02
N CYS A 274 16.33 16.62 3.90
CA CYS A 274 16.23 17.69 4.88
C CYS A 274 17.47 17.79 5.78
N GLY A 275 17.96 19.01 5.98
CA GLY A 275 19.14 19.29 6.80
C GLY A 275 20.48 19.20 6.07
N THR A 276 20.51 18.63 4.86
CA THR A 276 21.73 18.58 4.04
C THR A 276 21.96 19.87 3.26
N ASN A 277 23.23 20.17 2.99
CA ASN A 277 23.69 21.36 2.26
C ASN A 277 24.85 20.95 1.31
N PRO A 278 25.43 21.85 0.51
CA PRO A 278 26.49 21.52 -0.44
C PRO A 278 27.72 20.81 0.18
N GLU A 279 28.12 21.12 1.41
CA GLU A 279 29.26 20.47 2.07
C GLU A 279 28.98 18.99 2.40
N PHE A 280 27.72 18.62 2.69
CA PHE A 280 27.33 17.22 2.85
C PHE A 280 27.54 16.44 1.56
N ILE A 281 27.13 16.99 0.42
CA ILE A 281 27.27 16.33 -0.89
C ILE A 281 28.75 16.15 -1.23
N LYS A 282 29.55 17.20 -1.05
CA LYS A 282 31.00 17.15 -1.26
C LYS A 282 31.68 16.11 -0.38
N SER A 283 31.27 16.02 0.90
CA SER A 283 31.76 15.03 1.86
C SER A 283 31.40 13.60 1.44
N VAL A 284 30.18 13.37 0.94
CA VAL A 284 29.75 12.05 0.42
C VAL A 284 30.58 11.65 -0.80
N ILE A 285 30.79 12.56 -1.76
CA ILE A 285 31.63 12.33 -2.94
C ILE A 285 33.04 11.92 -2.52
N GLY A 286 33.66 12.66 -1.62
CA GLY A 286 34.99 12.33 -1.09
C GLY A 286 35.03 11.00 -0.34
N ALA A 287 33.97 10.64 0.39
CA ALA A 287 33.92 9.38 1.13
C ALA A 287 33.80 8.13 0.23
N VAL A 288 33.20 8.26 -0.95
CA VAL A 288 33.08 7.16 -1.92
C VAL A 288 34.18 7.16 -2.98
N ASP A 289 35.08 8.14 -2.96
CA ASP A 289 36.23 8.17 -3.86
C ASP A 289 37.07 6.88 -3.74
N GLY A 290 37.55 6.40 -4.88
CA GLY A 290 38.23 5.11 -5.00
C GLY A 290 37.34 3.86 -4.89
N LEU A 291 36.02 4.00 -4.68
CA LEU A 291 35.08 2.89 -4.79
C LEU A 291 34.52 2.80 -6.23
N SER A 292 34.33 1.57 -6.72
CA SER A 292 33.54 1.31 -7.92
C SER A 292 32.16 0.79 -7.51
N PRO A 293 31.06 1.27 -8.13
CA PRO A 293 29.75 0.75 -7.79
C PRO A 293 29.60 -0.70 -8.22
N LEU A 294 28.82 -1.46 -7.44
CA LEU A 294 28.54 -2.87 -7.75
C LEU A 294 27.69 -3.00 -9.03
N LYS A 295 27.83 -4.15 -9.70
CA LYS A 295 26.99 -4.51 -10.84
C LYS A 295 25.56 -4.75 -10.35
N ILE A 296 24.60 -4.17 -11.05
CA ILE A 296 23.18 -4.40 -10.79
C ILE A 296 22.81 -5.79 -11.33
N GLU A 297 22.27 -6.63 -10.45
CA GLU A 297 21.86 -7.99 -10.78
C GLU A 297 20.35 -8.07 -10.97
N LYS A 298 19.91 -8.75 -12.03
CA LYS A 298 18.49 -9.06 -12.20
C LYS A 298 18.06 -10.12 -11.18
N LYS A 299 16.95 -9.87 -10.48
CA LYS A 299 16.36 -10.80 -9.51
C LYS A 299 15.21 -11.58 -10.15
N ASP A 300 15.10 -12.86 -9.80
CA ASP A 300 14.17 -13.82 -10.41
C ASP A 300 13.02 -14.23 -9.47
N TYR A 301 12.49 -13.28 -8.71
CA TYR A 301 11.35 -13.50 -7.83
C TYR A 301 10.03 -13.37 -8.59
N THR A 302 9.19 -14.41 -8.55
CA THR A 302 7.76 -14.32 -8.90
C THR A 302 7.01 -13.83 -7.67
N ALA A 303 6.38 -12.67 -7.73
CA ALA A 303 5.66 -12.11 -6.59
C ALA A 303 4.45 -11.28 -7.03
N VAL A 304 3.40 -11.34 -6.21
CA VAL A 304 2.18 -10.52 -6.33
C VAL A 304 1.97 -9.78 -5.03
N THR A 305 1.37 -8.60 -5.07
CA THR A 305 1.27 -7.75 -3.88
C THR A 305 -0.09 -7.08 -3.78
N SER A 306 -0.54 -6.86 -2.55
CA SER A 306 -1.44 -5.76 -2.22
C SER A 306 -0.61 -4.50 -1.91
N GLY A 307 -1.21 -3.47 -1.34
CA GLY A 307 -0.50 -2.24 -0.95
C GLY A 307 0.43 -2.42 0.25
N ASN A 308 0.24 -3.49 1.01
CA ASN A 308 0.91 -3.71 2.30
C ASN A 308 1.29 -5.18 2.56
N LYS A 309 1.08 -6.09 1.60
CA LYS A 309 1.53 -7.47 1.69
C LYS A 309 2.06 -7.97 0.37
N THR A 310 3.25 -8.56 0.41
CA THR A 310 3.86 -9.29 -0.70
C THR A 310 3.71 -10.80 -0.49
N VAL A 311 3.28 -11.50 -1.55
CA VAL A 311 3.30 -12.96 -1.65
C VAL A 311 4.33 -13.35 -2.72
N ILE A 312 5.49 -13.85 -2.28
CA ILE A 312 6.48 -14.48 -3.16
C ILE A 312 6.01 -15.90 -3.46
N ILE A 313 6.07 -16.31 -4.71
CA ILE A 313 5.53 -17.59 -5.20
C ILE A 313 6.69 -18.57 -5.43
N GLY A 314 6.54 -19.77 -4.88
CA GLY A 314 7.48 -20.87 -5.04
C GLY A 314 8.60 -20.92 -4.00
N ASP A 315 8.53 -20.10 -2.94
CA ASP A 315 9.25 -20.34 -1.67
C ASP A 315 8.59 -21.47 -0.87
N ARG A 316 7.26 -21.49 -0.86
CA ARG A 316 6.34 -22.48 -0.29
C ARG A 316 5.07 -22.50 -1.13
N VAL A 317 4.22 -23.51 -0.93
CA VAL A 317 2.87 -23.52 -1.52
C VAL A 317 2.06 -22.34 -0.96
N LYS A 318 1.40 -21.58 -1.84
CA LYS A 318 0.50 -20.48 -1.45
C LYS A 318 -0.93 -20.75 -1.92
N ILE A 319 -1.91 -20.48 -1.07
CA ILE A 319 -3.32 -20.80 -1.36
C ILE A 319 -4.00 -19.62 -2.04
N VAL A 320 -4.65 -19.88 -3.18
CA VAL A 320 -5.55 -18.92 -3.85
C VAL A 320 -6.99 -19.27 -3.49
N GLY A 321 -7.68 -18.37 -2.79
CA GLY A 321 -9.05 -18.60 -2.32
C GLY A 321 -10.11 -18.41 -3.41
N GLU A 322 -10.84 -19.48 -3.76
CA GLU A 322 -11.79 -19.56 -4.89
C GLU A 322 -13.22 -19.04 -4.60
N ARG A 323 -13.51 -18.54 -3.39
CA ARG A 323 -14.91 -18.36 -2.95
C ARG A 323 -15.59 -17.12 -3.55
N ILE A 324 -14.86 -16.12 -4.04
CA ILE A 324 -15.45 -14.90 -4.63
C ILE A 324 -15.64 -15.11 -6.14
N ASN A 325 -16.52 -16.05 -6.48
CA ASN A 325 -16.84 -16.44 -7.86
C ASN A 325 -18.34 -16.77 -7.98
N PRO A 326 -19.09 -16.17 -8.93
CA PRO A 326 -20.55 -16.32 -9.05
C PRO A 326 -21.00 -17.72 -9.51
N THR A 327 -20.10 -18.53 -10.06
CA THR A 327 -20.41 -19.86 -10.58
C THR A 327 -21.02 -20.76 -9.50
N GLY A 328 -22.24 -21.26 -9.73
CA GLY A 328 -22.96 -22.12 -8.79
C GLY A 328 -23.46 -21.44 -7.50
N LYS A 329 -23.41 -20.10 -7.38
CA LYS A 329 -23.74 -19.38 -6.13
C LYS A 329 -24.91 -18.39 -6.31
N PRO A 330 -26.18 -18.82 -6.21
CA PRO A 330 -27.34 -17.98 -6.51
C PRO A 330 -27.43 -16.71 -5.65
N LYS A 331 -27.09 -16.82 -4.36
CA LYS A 331 -27.07 -15.66 -3.45
C LYS A 331 -26.05 -14.61 -3.88
N TYR A 332 -24.85 -15.02 -4.28
CA TYR A 332 -23.83 -14.07 -4.74
C TYR A 332 -24.26 -13.41 -6.06
N LYS A 333 -24.86 -14.17 -6.99
CA LYS A 333 -25.41 -13.62 -8.23
C LYS A 333 -26.46 -12.54 -7.98
N GLU A 334 -27.39 -12.77 -7.05
CA GLU A 334 -28.39 -11.78 -6.65
C GLU A 334 -27.79 -10.50 -6.04
N GLU A 335 -26.74 -10.63 -5.24
CA GLU A 335 -26.04 -9.48 -4.65
C GLU A 335 -25.32 -8.65 -5.73
N LEU A 336 -24.65 -9.31 -6.69
CA LEU A 336 -24.02 -8.63 -7.84
C LEU A 336 -25.03 -7.85 -8.68
N LYS A 337 -26.20 -8.43 -8.98
CA LYS A 337 -27.28 -7.74 -9.72
C LYS A 337 -27.80 -6.48 -9.03
N ARG A 338 -27.70 -6.42 -7.70
CA ARG A 338 -28.07 -5.26 -6.88
C ARG A 338 -26.90 -4.30 -6.62
N GLY A 339 -25.72 -4.60 -7.18
CA GLY A 339 -24.49 -3.85 -6.97
C GLY A 339 -23.98 -3.89 -5.52
N SER A 340 -24.34 -4.91 -4.73
CA SER A 340 -23.88 -5.07 -3.33
C SER A 340 -22.52 -5.74 -3.26
N THR A 341 -21.69 -5.30 -2.31
CA THR A 341 -20.36 -5.85 -2.02
C THR A 341 -20.31 -6.70 -0.76
N ASP A 342 -21.45 -6.95 -0.11
CA ASP A 342 -21.55 -7.64 1.19
C ASP A 342 -20.93 -9.05 1.15
N TYR A 343 -21.31 -9.87 0.16
CA TYR A 343 -20.76 -11.22 -0.01
C TYR A 343 -19.24 -11.18 -0.26
N ILE A 344 -18.79 -10.23 -1.08
CA ILE A 344 -17.40 -10.04 -1.45
C ILE A 344 -16.56 -9.73 -0.20
N CYS A 345 -16.95 -8.71 0.58
CA CYS A 345 -16.26 -8.35 1.83
C CYS A 345 -16.25 -9.53 2.82
N LYS A 346 -17.39 -10.20 3.00
CA LYS A 346 -17.49 -11.34 3.92
C LYS A 346 -16.56 -12.48 3.50
N GLN A 347 -16.55 -12.86 2.23
CA GLN A 347 -15.68 -13.94 1.75
C GLN A 347 -14.21 -13.51 1.76
N ALA A 348 -13.88 -12.25 1.51
CA ALA A 348 -12.50 -11.76 1.62
C ALA A 348 -11.95 -11.92 3.04
N VAL A 349 -12.72 -11.49 4.05
CA VAL A 349 -12.35 -11.64 5.47
C VAL A 349 -12.29 -13.11 5.88
N LEU A 350 -13.30 -13.91 5.53
CA LEU A 350 -13.35 -15.33 5.89
C LEU A 350 -12.16 -16.09 5.30
N GLN A 351 -11.90 -15.94 4.00
CA GLN A 351 -10.80 -16.65 3.34
C GLN A 351 -9.44 -16.22 3.87
N LYS A 352 -9.26 -14.92 4.19
CA LYS A 352 -8.07 -14.41 4.87
C LYS A 352 -7.84 -15.11 6.21
N ASN A 353 -8.86 -15.17 7.06
CA ASN A 353 -8.77 -15.81 8.37
C ASN A 353 -8.57 -17.33 8.27
N GLU A 354 -9.02 -17.94 7.17
CA GLU A 354 -8.90 -19.37 6.90
C GLU A 354 -7.57 -19.76 6.23
N GLY A 355 -6.67 -18.80 6.01
CA GLY A 355 -5.31 -19.03 5.54
C GLY A 355 -5.13 -18.94 4.03
N ALA A 356 -5.98 -18.23 3.30
CA ALA A 356 -5.69 -17.84 1.93
C ALA A 356 -4.50 -16.86 1.89
N ASP A 357 -3.64 -16.99 0.90
CA ASP A 357 -2.54 -16.05 0.64
C ASP A 357 -2.93 -15.02 -0.42
N ILE A 358 -3.76 -15.42 -1.39
CA ILE A 358 -4.28 -14.60 -2.49
C ILE A 358 -5.80 -14.84 -2.58
N LEU A 359 -6.56 -13.81 -2.91
CA LEU A 359 -8.01 -13.92 -3.14
C LEU A 359 -8.30 -13.89 -4.63
N GLU A 360 -8.96 -14.93 -5.16
CA GLU A 360 -9.56 -14.84 -6.50
C GLU A 360 -10.79 -13.94 -6.44
N LEU A 361 -10.96 -13.07 -7.44
CA LEU A 361 -12.11 -12.19 -7.62
C LEU A 361 -12.66 -12.33 -9.03
N ASN A 362 -13.85 -12.91 -9.12
CA ASN A 362 -14.67 -12.95 -10.32
C ASN A 362 -16.04 -12.31 -10.03
N VAL A 363 -16.47 -11.43 -10.93
CA VAL A 363 -17.80 -10.77 -10.89
C VAL A 363 -18.61 -11.04 -12.17
N GLY A 364 -18.13 -11.92 -13.04
CA GLY A 364 -18.67 -12.15 -14.38
C GLY A 364 -20.13 -12.62 -14.35
N LEU A 365 -21.03 -11.74 -14.80
CA LEU A 365 -22.44 -12.03 -15.04
C LEU A 365 -22.92 -11.25 -16.27
N PRO A 366 -23.62 -11.89 -17.24
CA PRO A 366 -24.10 -11.21 -18.43
C PRO A 366 -25.06 -10.03 -18.15
N GLU A 367 -25.70 -10.02 -16.98
CA GLU A 367 -26.75 -9.06 -16.62
C GLU A 367 -26.23 -7.78 -15.93
N ILE A 368 -24.91 -7.64 -15.74
CA ILE A 368 -24.31 -6.50 -15.02
C ILE A 368 -23.26 -5.77 -15.86
N ASN A 369 -22.97 -4.52 -15.50
CA ASN A 369 -21.77 -3.85 -15.97
C ASN A 369 -20.55 -4.39 -15.23
N GLU A 370 -19.80 -5.29 -15.88
CA GLU A 370 -18.67 -5.99 -15.26
C GLU A 370 -17.55 -5.01 -14.86
N ILE A 371 -17.27 -3.98 -15.68
CA ILE A 371 -16.23 -2.98 -15.38
C ILE A 371 -16.54 -2.23 -14.08
N GLU A 372 -17.76 -1.69 -13.95
CA GLU A 372 -18.17 -0.94 -12.76
C GLU A 372 -18.20 -1.83 -11.51
N MET A 373 -18.75 -3.04 -11.63
CA MET A 373 -18.82 -3.97 -10.50
C MET A 373 -17.44 -4.48 -10.09
N MET A 374 -16.54 -4.75 -11.04
CA MET A 374 -15.16 -5.16 -10.76
C MET A 374 -14.40 -4.06 -10.01
N LYS A 375 -14.53 -2.80 -10.44
CA LYS A 375 -13.94 -1.66 -9.72
C LYS A 375 -14.47 -1.55 -8.29
N LYS A 376 -15.80 -1.66 -8.12
CA LYS A 376 -16.44 -1.62 -6.81
C LYS A 376 -15.98 -2.77 -5.91
N ALA A 377 -15.87 -3.98 -6.47
CA ALA A 377 -15.40 -5.17 -5.77
C ALA A 377 -13.95 -5.06 -5.30
N ILE A 378 -13.03 -4.60 -6.16
CA ILE A 378 -11.62 -4.39 -5.79
C ILE A 378 -11.52 -3.37 -4.67
N THR A 379 -12.18 -2.22 -4.78
CA THR A 379 -12.20 -1.20 -3.74
C THR A 379 -12.72 -1.76 -2.42
N ALA A 380 -13.79 -2.56 -2.45
CA ALA A 380 -14.37 -3.19 -1.27
C ALA A 380 -13.44 -4.23 -0.62
N ILE A 381 -12.74 -5.06 -1.39
CA ILE A 381 -11.76 -6.02 -0.85
C ILE A 381 -10.57 -5.28 -0.21
N GLN A 382 -10.05 -4.23 -0.85
CA GLN A 382 -8.90 -3.47 -0.35
C GLN A 382 -9.18 -2.75 0.97
N LYS A 383 -10.46 -2.48 1.30
CA LYS A 383 -10.89 -1.94 2.60
C LYS A 383 -10.75 -2.96 3.73
N VAL A 384 -11.09 -4.23 3.49
CA VAL A 384 -11.25 -5.25 4.55
C VAL A 384 -10.15 -6.33 4.57
N SER A 385 -9.31 -6.37 3.54
CA SER A 385 -8.26 -7.37 3.37
C SER A 385 -6.95 -6.75 2.91
N TYR A 386 -5.85 -7.28 3.46
CA TYR A 386 -4.48 -6.97 3.01
C TYR A 386 -3.96 -8.02 2.01
N LEU A 387 -4.73 -9.02 1.63
CA LEU A 387 -4.27 -10.07 0.70
C LEU A 387 -4.22 -9.55 -0.74
N PRO A 388 -3.23 -9.96 -1.55
CA PRO A 388 -3.25 -9.74 -2.99
C PRO A 388 -4.51 -10.33 -3.66
N ILE A 389 -4.88 -9.79 -4.82
CA ILE A 389 -6.07 -10.19 -5.58
C ILE A 389 -5.65 -10.81 -6.91
N SER A 390 -6.21 -11.98 -7.23
CA SER A 390 -6.23 -12.57 -8.57
C SER A 390 -7.49 -12.10 -9.28
N ILE A 391 -7.34 -11.16 -10.21
CA ILE A 391 -8.43 -10.51 -10.94
C ILE A 391 -8.81 -11.43 -12.10
N ASP A 392 -9.99 -12.05 -12.00
CA ASP A 392 -10.48 -13.06 -12.94
C ASP A 392 -11.59 -12.48 -13.84
N SER A 393 -11.26 -12.28 -15.12
CA SER A 393 -12.20 -11.89 -16.17
C SER A 393 -11.70 -12.34 -17.56
N PRO A 394 -12.60 -12.80 -18.44
CA PRO A 394 -12.24 -13.10 -19.83
C PRO A 394 -12.10 -11.85 -20.70
N ASP A 395 -12.52 -10.67 -20.22
CA ASP A 395 -12.55 -9.41 -20.97
C ASP A 395 -11.31 -8.54 -20.66
N PRO A 396 -10.43 -8.28 -21.65
CA PRO A 396 -9.28 -7.39 -21.49
C PRO A 396 -9.63 -5.97 -21.01
N GLU A 397 -10.78 -5.42 -21.37
CA GLU A 397 -11.18 -4.07 -20.94
C GLU A 397 -11.50 -4.05 -19.43
N VAL A 398 -12.15 -5.10 -18.93
CA VAL A 398 -12.39 -5.29 -17.49
C VAL A 398 -11.06 -5.44 -16.76
N LEU A 399 -10.13 -6.25 -17.30
CA LEU A 399 -8.81 -6.44 -16.73
C LEU A 399 -8.04 -5.11 -16.64
N GLU A 400 -7.96 -4.33 -17.73
CA GLU A 400 -7.28 -3.02 -17.73
C GLU A 400 -7.90 -2.06 -16.71
N ALA A 401 -9.22 -1.95 -16.71
CA ALA A 401 -9.94 -1.06 -15.81
C ALA A 401 -9.74 -1.43 -14.33
N ALA A 402 -9.62 -2.74 -14.05
CA ALA A 402 -9.37 -3.30 -12.73
C ALA A 402 -7.92 -3.07 -12.26
N VAL A 403 -6.93 -3.44 -13.08
CA VAL A 403 -5.51 -3.31 -12.69
C VAL A 403 -5.08 -1.86 -12.57
N ARG A 404 -5.72 -0.92 -13.29
CA ARG A 404 -5.44 0.51 -13.18
C ARG A 404 -5.63 1.02 -11.76
N ILE A 405 -6.75 0.66 -11.13
CA ILE A 405 -7.10 1.10 -9.76
C ILE A 405 -6.61 0.13 -8.66
N TYR A 406 -5.93 -0.95 -9.03
CA TYR A 406 -5.44 -1.91 -8.06
C TYR A 406 -4.24 -1.35 -7.29
N ARG A 407 -4.30 -1.39 -5.95
CA ARG A 407 -3.24 -0.95 -5.05
C ARG A 407 -2.26 -2.09 -4.81
N GLY A 408 -1.35 -2.33 -5.75
CA GLY A 408 -0.33 -3.37 -5.67
C GLY A 408 0.06 -3.91 -7.05
N LYS A 409 0.82 -5.01 -7.06
CA LYS A 409 1.17 -5.79 -8.25
C LYS A 409 0.13 -6.90 -8.45
N PRO A 410 -0.78 -6.78 -9.44
CA PRO A 410 -1.91 -7.69 -9.59
C PRO A 410 -1.49 -9.07 -10.10
N LEU A 411 -2.31 -10.08 -9.81
CA LEU A 411 -2.33 -11.34 -10.55
C LEU A 411 -3.49 -11.29 -11.55
N ILE A 412 -3.18 -11.28 -12.84
CA ILE A 412 -4.16 -11.19 -13.93
C ILE A 412 -4.55 -12.62 -14.33
N ASN A 413 -5.84 -12.95 -14.18
CA ASN A 413 -6.42 -14.23 -14.56
C ASN A 413 -7.44 -13.97 -15.71
N SER A 414 -7.14 -14.32 -16.96
CA SER A 414 -5.94 -14.98 -17.47
C SER A 414 -5.64 -14.59 -18.92
N VAL A 415 -4.51 -15.08 -19.43
CA VAL A 415 -4.20 -15.16 -20.85
C VAL A 415 -4.19 -16.64 -21.27
N ASP A 416 -4.42 -16.91 -22.55
CA ASP A 416 -4.24 -18.25 -23.13
C ASP A 416 -3.30 -18.18 -24.35
N GLY A 417 -3.01 -19.32 -24.96
CA GLY A 417 -2.12 -19.44 -26.11
C GLY A 417 -2.71 -18.94 -27.43
N LYS A 418 -3.92 -18.35 -27.44
CA LYS A 418 -4.50 -17.76 -28.65
C LYS A 418 -3.86 -16.42 -28.94
N GLU A 419 -3.56 -16.18 -30.21
CA GLU A 419 -2.79 -14.98 -30.59
C GLU A 419 -3.55 -13.68 -30.33
N GLU A 420 -4.86 -13.66 -30.56
CA GLU A 420 -5.73 -12.52 -30.25
C GLU A 420 -5.71 -12.18 -28.74
N LYS A 421 -5.79 -13.19 -27.87
CA LYS A 421 -5.80 -12.99 -26.42
C LYS A 421 -4.45 -12.51 -25.90
N MET A 422 -3.34 -13.08 -26.37
CA MET A 422 -2.00 -12.60 -26.03
C MET A 422 -1.78 -11.15 -26.43
N ASN A 423 -2.21 -10.76 -27.65
CA ASN A 423 -2.09 -9.39 -28.14
C ASN A 423 -2.94 -8.38 -27.35
N ALA A 424 -4.06 -8.80 -26.78
CA ALA A 424 -4.91 -7.94 -25.96
C ALA A 424 -4.42 -7.84 -24.50
N VAL A 425 -3.96 -8.95 -23.90
CA VAL A 425 -3.65 -9.00 -22.46
C VAL A 425 -2.20 -8.61 -22.14
N PHE A 426 -1.22 -8.98 -22.96
CA PHE A 426 0.19 -8.66 -22.66
C PHE A 426 0.50 -7.15 -22.58
N PRO A 427 -0.07 -6.27 -23.42
CA PRO A 427 0.09 -4.82 -23.23
C PRO A 427 -0.35 -4.36 -21.84
N ILE A 428 -1.46 -4.90 -21.32
CA ILE A 428 -1.99 -4.59 -19.98
C ILE A 428 -1.00 -5.09 -18.92
N VAL A 429 -0.55 -6.35 -19.01
CA VAL A 429 0.43 -6.93 -18.08
C VAL A 429 1.70 -6.08 -18.03
N LYS A 430 2.23 -5.68 -19.20
CA LYS A 430 3.44 -4.88 -19.31
C LYS A 430 3.26 -3.46 -18.75
N LYS A 431 2.13 -2.81 -19.04
CA LYS A 431 1.84 -1.44 -18.63
C LYS A 431 1.69 -1.30 -17.12
N TYR A 432 1.02 -2.26 -16.47
CA TYR A 432 0.71 -2.19 -15.04
C TYR A 432 1.61 -3.09 -14.17
N GLY A 433 2.55 -3.81 -14.77
CA GLY A 433 3.56 -4.58 -14.05
C GLY A 433 3.06 -5.83 -13.35
N GLY A 434 1.96 -6.42 -13.82
CA GLY A 434 1.31 -7.57 -13.18
C GLY A 434 2.01 -8.90 -13.44
N CYS A 435 1.69 -9.90 -12.63
CA CYS A 435 1.87 -11.31 -13.01
C CYS A 435 0.64 -11.77 -13.80
N VAL A 436 0.79 -12.75 -14.68
CA VAL A 436 -0.31 -13.30 -15.48
C VAL A 436 -0.41 -14.81 -15.34
N ILE A 437 -1.64 -15.30 -15.13
CA ILE A 437 -1.95 -16.73 -15.25
C ILE A 437 -2.12 -17.05 -16.74
N ALA A 438 -1.32 -17.99 -17.22
CA ALA A 438 -1.30 -18.45 -18.60
C ALA A 438 -1.90 -19.87 -18.69
N LEU A 439 -3.10 -19.96 -19.28
CA LEU A 439 -3.76 -21.24 -19.53
C LEU A 439 -3.08 -21.94 -20.72
N THR A 440 -2.72 -23.21 -20.57
CA THR A 440 -2.10 -24.00 -21.66
C THR A 440 -3.14 -24.55 -22.65
N LEU A 441 -3.87 -23.65 -23.29
CA LEU A 441 -4.83 -23.91 -24.38
C LEU A 441 -4.60 -22.91 -25.51
N ASP A 442 -5.05 -23.22 -26.72
CA ASP A 442 -4.88 -22.36 -27.90
C ASP A 442 -6.14 -22.32 -28.78
N GLU A 443 -5.98 -22.00 -30.06
CA GLU A 443 -7.07 -21.94 -31.03
C GLU A 443 -7.81 -23.29 -31.21
N GLU A 444 -7.13 -24.42 -30.99
CA GLU A 444 -7.71 -25.77 -31.06
C GLU A 444 -8.40 -26.19 -29.75
N GLY A 445 -8.36 -25.34 -28.72
CA GLY A 445 -8.90 -25.61 -27.39
C GLY A 445 -7.89 -26.25 -26.45
N ILE A 446 -8.35 -27.11 -25.54
CA ILE A 446 -7.50 -27.71 -24.51
C ILE A 446 -6.82 -28.96 -25.07
N PRO A 447 -5.47 -29.02 -25.15
CA PRO A 447 -4.80 -30.22 -25.62
C PRO A 447 -5.00 -31.42 -24.68
N THR A 448 -5.10 -32.60 -25.27
CA THR A 448 -5.28 -33.87 -24.55
C THR A 448 -3.98 -34.46 -24.00
N THR A 449 -2.81 -33.95 -24.41
CA THR A 449 -1.48 -34.47 -24.04
C THR A 449 -0.65 -33.42 -23.32
N ALA A 450 0.21 -33.85 -22.39
CA ALA A 450 1.10 -32.97 -21.66
C ALA A 450 2.11 -32.24 -22.56
N GLU A 451 2.63 -32.92 -23.58
CA GLU A 451 3.63 -32.39 -24.51
C GLU A 451 3.08 -31.19 -25.29
N LYS A 452 1.82 -31.28 -25.77
CA LYS A 452 1.18 -30.15 -26.46
C LYS A 452 0.94 -28.96 -25.52
N ARG A 453 0.51 -29.20 -24.28
CA ARG A 453 0.38 -28.13 -23.27
C ARG A 453 1.71 -27.44 -22.99
N PHE A 454 2.79 -28.21 -22.95
CA PHE A 454 4.15 -27.71 -22.79
C PHE A 454 4.63 -26.86 -23.98
N GLU A 455 4.33 -27.26 -25.22
CA GLU A 455 4.63 -26.43 -26.40
C GLU A 455 3.87 -25.11 -26.41
N ILE A 456 2.60 -25.10 -25.98
CA ILE A 456 1.83 -23.86 -25.79
C ILE A 456 2.50 -22.98 -24.72
N ALA A 457 2.96 -23.56 -23.61
CA ALA A 457 3.68 -22.79 -22.58
C ALA A 457 4.96 -22.12 -23.14
N LYS A 458 5.72 -22.81 -24.00
CA LYS A 458 6.88 -22.20 -24.70
C LYS A 458 6.45 -21.07 -25.63
N LYS A 459 5.37 -21.25 -26.41
CA LYS A 459 4.80 -20.20 -27.28
C LYS A 459 4.48 -18.95 -26.48
N ILE A 460 3.78 -19.10 -25.35
CA ILE A 460 3.41 -18.00 -24.45
C ILE A 460 4.66 -17.28 -23.91
N ILE A 461 5.68 -17.99 -23.43
CA ILE A 461 6.93 -17.37 -22.94
C ILE A 461 7.61 -16.56 -24.05
N SER A 462 7.71 -17.14 -25.25
CA SER A 462 8.34 -16.46 -26.39
C SER A 462 7.58 -15.17 -26.74
N ARG A 463 6.26 -15.25 -26.82
CA ARG A 463 5.41 -14.10 -27.16
C ARG A 463 5.47 -13.02 -26.07
N ALA A 464 5.38 -13.40 -24.80
CA ALA A 464 5.49 -12.48 -23.67
C ALA A 464 6.84 -11.72 -23.66
N LYS A 465 7.94 -12.40 -24.04
CA LYS A 465 9.27 -11.77 -24.17
C LYS A 465 9.29 -10.65 -25.22
N GLU A 466 8.55 -10.78 -26.32
CA GLU A 466 8.43 -9.75 -27.37
C GLU A 466 7.75 -8.47 -26.83
N PHE A 467 6.83 -8.61 -25.86
CA PHE A 467 6.23 -7.48 -25.13
C PHE A 467 7.09 -7.00 -23.95
N GLY A 468 8.27 -7.58 -23.73
CA GLY A 468 9.16 -7.22 -22.62
C GLY A 468 8.67 -7.70 -21.25
N ILE A 469 7.86 -8.77 -21.22
CA ILE A 469 7.42 -9.45 -20.00
C ILE A 469 8.41 -10.58 -19.70
N SER A 470 8.87 -10.65 -18.44
CA SER A 470 9.79 -11.69 -18.01
C SER A 470 9.05 -12.99 -17.71
N LYS A 471 9.72 -14.14 -17.91
CA LYS A 471 9.20 -15.45 -17.51
C LYS A 471 8.80 -15.51 -16.04
N LYS A 472 9.48 -14.75 -15.17
CA LYS A 472 9.18 -14.68 -13.73
C LYS A 472 7.77 -14.16 -13.43
N ASP A 473 7.17 -13.42 -14.37
CA ASP A 473 5.83 -12.83 -14.25
C ASP A 473 4.74 -13.69 -14.90
N ILE A 474 5.08 -14.89 -15.39
CA ILE A 474 4.15 -15.84 -16.03
C ILE A 474 3.99 -17.06 -15.14
N ILE A 475 2.74 -17.41 -14.82
CA ILE A 475 2.37 -18.56 -13.99
C ILE A 475 1.46 -19.45 -14.82
N PHE A 476 1.80 -20.73 -14.98
CA PHE A 476 1.06 -21.61 -15.88
C PHE A 476 -0.05 -22.38 -15.19
N ASP A 477 -1.25 -22.34 -15.79
CA ASP A 477 -2.34 -23.25 -15.48
C ASP A 477 -2.42 -24.35 -16.54
N CYS A 478 -2.10 -25.58 -16.14
CA CYS A 478 -2.14 -26.75 -17.02
C CYS A 478 -3.57 -27.30 -17.20
N LEU A 479 -4.59 -26.65 -16.64
CA LEU A 479 -6.01 -26.98 -16.70
C LEU A 479 -6.34 -28.33 -16.03
N ALA A 480 -6.96 -28.26 -14.86
CA ALA A 480 -7.52 -29.43 -14.20
C ALA A 480 -8.83 -29.85 -14.88
N LEU A 481 -8.88 -31.08 -15.38
CA LEU A 481 -10.05 -31.64 -16.08
C LEU A 481 -10.92 -32.49 -15.14
N THR A 482 -12.22 -32.55 -15.44
CA THR A 482 -13.21 -33.28 -14.64
C THR A 482 -13.06 -34.79 -14.84
N VAL A 483 -12.76 -35.53 -13.78
CA VAL A 483 -12.57 -37.00 -13.83
C VAL A 483 -13.80 -37.71 -14.38
N SER A 484 -15.00 -37.21 -14.08
CA SER A 484 -16.28 -37.78 -14.53
C SER A 484 -16.46 -37.80 -16.06
N ALA A 485 -15.79 -36.90 -16.79
CA ALA A 485 -15.92 -36.77 -18.24
C ALA A 485 -14.61 -37.08 -18.98
N GLN A 486 -13.46 -36.73 -18.42
CA GLN A 486 -12.14 -36.72 -19.07
C GLN A 486 -11.09 -37.44 -18.21
N GLN A 487 -11.42 -38.64 -17.72
CA GLN A 487 -10.57 -39.38 -16.78
C GLN A 487 -9.17 -39.70 -17.33
N LYS A 488 -9.04 -39.95 -18.64
CA LYS A 488 -7.76 -40.34 -19.26
C LYS A 488 -6.75 -39.19 -19.26
N GLU A 489 -7.24 -37.96 -19.29
CA GLU A 489 -6.45 -36.74 -19.43
C GLU A 489 -6.02 -36.15 -18.07
N VAL A 490 -6.52 -36.66 -16.94
CA VAL A 490 -6.21 -36.15 -15.60
C VAL A 490 -4.70 -36.26 -15.30
N MET A 491 -4.08 -37.37 -15.67
CA MET A 491 -2.63 -37.56 -15.49
C MET A 491 -1.80 -36.71 -16.45
N GLU A 492 -2.37 -36.29 -17.58
CA GLU A 492 -1.70 -35.38 -18.52
C GLU A 492 -1.56 -33.99 -17.92
N THR A 493 -2.52 -33.52 -17.10
CA THR A 493 -2.37 -32.29 -16.31
C THR A 493 -1.17 -32.38 -15.36
N ILE A 494 -1.04 -33.50 -14.61
CA ILE A 494 0.06 -33.70 -13.65
C ILE A 494 1.42 -33.76 -14.36
N LYS A 495 1.50 -34.48 -15.49
CA LYS A 495 2.71 -34.54 -16.32
C LYS A 495 3.09 -33.16 -16.86
N ALA A 496 2.13 -32.38 -17.35
CA ALA A 496 2.38 -31.03 -17.87
C ALA A 496 2.91 -30.09 -16.79
N VAL A 497 2.33 -30.11 -15.57
CA VAL A 497 2.85 -29.35 -14.42
C VAL A 497 4.31 -29.68 -14.16
N LYS A 498 4.64 -30.98 -14.15
CA LYS A 498 6.01 -31.46 -13.94
C LYS A 498 6.98 -30.96 -15.03
N MET A 499 6.61 -31.12 -16.30
CA MET A 499 7.43 -30.67 -17.43
C MET A 499 7.69 -29.16 -17.37
N ILE A 500 6.65 -28.35 -17.12
CA ILE A 500 6.80 -26.89 -17.00
C ILE A 500 7.73 -26.53 -15.83
N ARG A 501 7.59 -27.21 -14.68
CA ARG A 501 8.41 -26.91 -13.50
C ARG A 501 9.87 -27.29 -13.69
N GLU A 502 10.14 -28.48 -14.25
CA GLU A 502 11.49 -29.03 -14.41
C GLU A 502 12.24 -28.42 -15.59
N GLU A 503 11.58 -28.25 -16.74
CA GLU A 503 12.24 -27.84 -17.98
C GLU A 503 12.19 -26.32 -18.22
N LEU A 504 11.07 -25.65 -17.89
CA LEU A 504 10.95 -24.19 -18.05
C LEU A 504 11.32 -23.43 -16.78
N GLY A 505 11.32 -24.09 -15.62
CA GLY A 505 11.54 -23.45 -14.33
C GLY A 505 10.44 -22.44 -13.95
N ALA A 506 9.30 -22.46 -14.63
CA ALA A 506 8.19 -21.54 -14.41
C ALA A 506 7.33 -21.99 -13.21
N LYS A 507 6.55 -21.06 -12.65
CA LYS A 507 5.61 -21.35 -11.56
C LYS A 507 4.30 -21.90 -12.12
N THR A 508 3.59 -22.69 -11.32
CA THR A 508 2.33 -23.31 -11.74
C THR A 508 1.18 -23.06 -10.77
N VAL A 509 -0.03 -22.96 -11.33
CA VAL A 509 -1.31 -22.75 -10.65
C VAL A 509 -2.31 -23.79 -11.16
N LEU A 510 -3.25 -24.23 -10.32
CA LEU A 510 -4.31 -25.15 -10.73
C LEU A 510 -5.59 -24.93 -9.94
N GLY A 511 -6.73 -24.91 -10.64
CA GLY A 511 -8.07 -25.09 -10.07
C GLY A 511 -8.30 -26.51 -9.57
N VAL A 512 -7.81 -26.83 -8.36
CA VAL A 512 -7.80 -28.22 -7.84
C VAL A 512 -9.20 -28.78 -7.66
N SER A 513 -10.17 -27.92 -7.32
CA SER A 513 -11.58 -28.30 -7.12
C SER A 513 -12.28 -28.80 -8.40
N ASN A 514 -11.72 -28.51 -9.58
CA ASN A 514 -12.33 -28.88 -10.86
C ASN A 514 -12.32 -30.39 -11.10
N VAL A 515 -11.31 -31.09 -10.57
CA VAL A 515 -11.11 -32.53 -10.83
C VAL A 515 -12.30 -33.41 -10.43
N SER A 516 -13.05 -32.99 -9.40
CA SER A 516 -14.10 -33.78 -8.76
C SER A 516 -15.54 -33.41 -9.15
N PHE A 517 -15.76 -32.48 -10.09
CA PHE A 517 -17.13 -32.13 -10.48
C PHE A 517 -17.92 -33.35 -10.97
N GLY A 518 -19.15 -33.47 -10.48
CA GLY A 518 -20.08 -34.56 -10.84
C GLY A 518 -19.82 -35.89 -10.11
N LEU A 519 -18.91 -35.96 -9.14
CA LEU A 519 -18.60 -37.19 -8.40
C LEU A 519 -18.93 -37.10 -6.90
N PRO A 520 -19.28 -38.23 -6.24
CA PRO A 520 -19.43 -38.28 -4.79
C PRO A 520 -18.08 -38.16 -4.08
N ASN A 521 -18.12 -37.80 -2.80
CA ASN A 521 -16.92 -37.65 -1.95
C ASN A 521 -15.80 -36.79 -2.57
N ARG A 522 -16.19 -35.64 -3.12
CA ARG A 522 -15.29 -34.68 -3.78
C ARG A 522 -14.05 -34.32 -2.95
N LYS A 523 -14.20 -34.22 -1.62
CA LYS A 523 -13.10 -33.90 -0.69
C LYS A 523 -11.94 -34.89 -0.79
N LEU A 524 -12.22 -36.20 -0.88
CA LEU A 524 -11.18 -37.22 -1.01
C LEU A 524 -10.42 -37.10 -2.33
N LEU A 525 -11.16 -36.92 -3.44
CA LEU A 525 -10.56 -36.75 -4.76
C LEU A 525 -9.72 -35.48 -4.85
N ASN A 526 -10.25 -34.35 -4.37
CA ASN A 526 -9.52 -33.08 -4.35
C ASN A 526 -8.21 -33.19 -3.57
N ARG A 527 -8.22 -33.80 -2.38
CA ARG A 527 -7.01 -33.97 -1.54
C ARG A 527 -5.97 -34.87 -2.18
N THR A 528 -6.42 -35.96 -2.80
CA THR A 528 -5.53 -36.91 -3.47
C THR A 528 -4.89 -36.27 -4.70
N PHE A 529 -5.70 -35.61 -5.53
CA PHE A 529 -5.22 -34.88 -6.71
C PHE A 529 -4.30 -33.72 -6.33
N LEU A 530 -4.61 -32.98 -5.27
CA LEU A 530 -3.74 -31.93 -4.72
C LEU A 530 -2.35 -32.49 -4.41
N LEU A 531 -2.27 -33.59 -3.66
CA LEU A 531 -0.97 -34.19 -3.31
C LEU A 531 -0.16 -34.57 -4.55
N MET A 532 -0.81 -35.15 -5.56
CA MET A 532 -0.17 -35.50 -6.83
C MET A 532 0.34 -34.26 -7.57
N ALA A 533 -0.44 -33.18 -7.59
CA ALA A 533 -0.06 -31.93 -8.22
C ALA A 533 1.08 -31.22 -7.47
N LEU A 534 1.05 -31.23 -6.13
CA LEU A 534 2.12 -30.70 -5.28
C LEU A 534 3.44 -31.43 -5.53
N GLN A 535 3.41 -32.77 -5.60
CA GLN A 535 4.57 -33.58 -5.95
C GLN A 535 5.11 -33.24 -7.36
N ALA A 536 4.23 -32.98 -8.32
CA ALA A 536 4.63 -32.58 -9.67
C ALA A 536 5.19 -31.15 -9.75
N GLY A 537 4.99 -30.31 -8.73
CA GLY A 537 5.54 -28.96 -8.68
C GLY A 537 4.51 -27.84 -8.65
N LEU A 538 3.26 -28.12 -8.27
CA LEU A 538 2.24 -27.10 -8.06
C LEU A 538 2.67 -26.09 -6.98
N ASP A 539 2.69 -24.80 -7.32
CA ASP A 539 3.01 -23.72 -6.39
C ASP A 539 1.75 -23.05 -5.83
N LEU A 540 0.69 -22.92 -6.65
CA LEU A 540 -0.53 -22.17 -6.35
C LEU A 540 -1.81 -23.02 -6.57
N PRO A 541 -2.26 -23.79 -5.58
CA PRO A 541 -3.60 -24.37 -5.62
C PRO A 541 -4.68 -23.28 -5.47
N ILE A 542 -5.55 -23.15 -6.47
CA ILE A 542 -6.85 -22.47 -6.34
C ILE A 542 -7.82 -23.47 -5.71
N MET A 543 -8.26 -23.15 -4.50
CA MET A 543 -9.07 -24.03 -3.66
C MET A 543 -9.87 -23.27 -2.60
N ASN A 544 -10.82 -23.95 -1.96
CA ASN A 544 -11.50 -23.42 -0.78
C ASN A 544 -10.58 -23.48 0.46
N PRO A 545 -10.16 -22.34 1.03
CA PRO A 545 -9.25 -22.32 2.19
C PRO A 545 -9.90 -22.89 3.46
N ASN A 546 -11.23 -23.05 3.50
CA ASN A 546 -11.94 -23.64 4.63
C ASN A 546 -11.85 -25.17 4.64
N ASP A 547 -11.33 -25.81 3.57
CA ASP A 547 -11.12 -27.26 3.55
C ASP A 547 -9.87 -27.62 4.36
N GLN A 548 -10.09 -27.96 5.63
CA GLN A 548 -9.00 -28.35 6.54
C GLN A 548 -8.21 -29.54 6.01
N GLY A 549 -8.85 -30.52 5.37
CA GLY A 549 -8.16 -31.70 4.85
C GLY A 549 -7.17 -31.36 3.73
N MET A 550 -7.51 -30.38 2.90
CA MET A 550 -6.59 -29.85 1.88
C MET A 550 -5.43 -29.06 2.52
N LYS A 551 -5.71 -28.21 3.52
CA LYS A 551 -4.68 -27.48 4.28
C LYS A 551 -3.71 -28.41 5.01
N ASP A 552 -4.22 -29.50 5.59
CA ASP A 552 -3.41 -30.53 6.24
C ASP A 552 -2.52 -31.26 5.24
N THR A 553 -3.04 -31.52 4.04
CA THR A 553 -2.28 -32.14 2.94
C THR A 553 -1.10 -31.25 2.52
N ILE A 554 -1.32 -29.93 2.38
CA ILE A 554 -0.24 -28.97 2.09
C ILE A 554 0.79 -28.93 3.22
N ALA A 555 0.35 -28.83 4.48
CA ALA A 555 1.26 -28.75 5.63
C ALA A 555 2.13 -30.02 5.76
N ALA A 556 1.52 -31.20 5.58
CA ALA A 556 2.26 -32.47 5.58
C ALA A 556 3.23 -32.56 4.40
N PHE A 557 2.81 -32.15 3.19
CA PHE A 557 3.68 -32.11 2.01
C PHE A 557 4.89 -31.20 2.23
N GLU A 558 4.70 -30.00 2.79
CA GLU A 558 5.78 -29.04 3.05
C GLU A 558 6.85 -29.62 4.00
N VAL A 559 6.46 -30.40 5.01
CA VAL A 559 7.40 -31.12 5.88
C VAL A 559 8.12 -32.24 5.11
N LEU A 560 7.35 -33.12 4.44
CA LEU A 560 7.90 -34.29 3.75
C LEU A 560 8.81 -33.91 2.57
N ALA A 561 8.53 -32.78 1.92
CA ALA A 561 9.34 -32.22 0.84
C ALA A 561 10.50 -31.36 1.33
N ASN A 562 10.76 -31.31 2.65
CA ASN A 562 11.82 -30.52 3.28
C ASN A 562 11.75 -29.01 2.95
N ARG A 563 10.52 -28.47 2.82
CA ARG A 563 10.25 -27.04 2.64
C ARG A 563 9.98 -26.35 3.98
N ASP A 564 9.35 -27.04 4.92
CA ASP A 564 9.24 -26.62 6.32
C ASP A 564 10.43 -27.16 7.14
N LYS A 565 11.54 -26.41 7.12
CA LYS A 565 12.78 -26.79 7.83
C LYS A 565 12.53 -26.93 9.34
N ASP A 566 13.03 -28.02 9.91
CA ASP A 566 12.83 -28.42 11.30
C ASP A 566 11.34 -28.60 11.70
N SER A 567 10.44 -28.70 10.71
CA SER A 567 8.99 -28.83 10.91
C SER A 567 8.37 -27.71 11.77
N LYS A 568 8.98 -26.52 11.79
CA LYS A 568 8.59 -25.42 12.71
C LYS A 568 7.13 -25.03 12.54
N ASN A 569 6.69 -24.79 11.30
CA ASN A 569 5.32 -24.35 11.04
C ASN A 569 4.32 -25.45 11.33
N PHE A 570 4.66 -26.70 10.99
CA PHE A 570 3.83 -27.86 11.29
C PHE A 570 3.65 -28.05 12.80
N ILE A 571 4.74 -28.02 13.58
CA ILE A 571 4.67 -28.15 15.04
C ILE A 571 3.83 -27.03 15.63
N GLU A 572 4.07 -25.78 15.25
CA GLU A 572 3.29 -24.64 15.76
C GLU A 572 1.78 -24.80 15.51
N LYS A 573 1.41 -25.28 14.30
CA LYS A 573 0.02 -25.46 13.90
C LYS A 573 -0.66 -26.64 14.61
N TYR A 574 0.04 -27.75 14.84
CA TYR A 574 -0.57 -29.01 15.30
C TYR A 574 -0.25 -29.38 16.76
N LYS A 575 0.59 -28.61 17.48
CA LYS A 575 1.00 -28.92 18.87
C LYS A 575 -0.19 -29.07 19.84
N ASN A 576 -1.29 -28.38 19.60
CA ASN A 576 -2.47 -28.35 20.47
C ASN A 576 -3.67 -29.14 19.91
N MET A 577 -3.48 -29.98 18.88
CA MET A 577 -4.60 -30.80 18.40
C MET A 577 -5.02 -31.81 19.48
N PRO A 578 -6.34 -32.00 19.71
CA PRO A 578 -6.82 -33.07 20.55
C PRO A 578 -6.24 -34.40 20.04
N LYS A 579 -5.63 -35.19 20.92
CA LYS A 579 -5.23 -36.56 20.58
C LYS A 579 -6.52 -37.31 20.21
N GLU A 580 -6.61 -37.83 19.00
CA GLU A 580 -7.69 -38.74 18.64
C GLU A 580 -7.62 -39.95 19.58
N ASP A 581 -8.58 -40.04 20.50
CA ASP A 581 -8.79 -41.25 21.28
C ASP A 581 -9.15 -42.37 20.32
N ASN A 582 -8.34 -43.44 20.35
CA ASN A 582 -8.57 -44.71 19.68
C ASN A 582 -9.83 -45.41 20.22
N LYS A 583 -11.01 -44.87 19.94
CA LYS A 583 -12.31 -45.53 20.14
C LYS A 583 -13.15 -45.35 18.88
N ASN A 584 -12.87 -46.18 17.88
CA ASN A 584 -13.84 -46.77 16.95
C ASN A 584 -13.09 -47.58 15.88
N ARG A 585 -12.43 -48.65 16.33
CA ARG A 585 -12.16 -49.82 15.49
C ARG A 585 -13.06 -50.93 15.99
N GLU A 586 -14.35 -50.87 15.65
CA GLU A 586 -15.20 -52.06 15.58
C GLU A 586 -16.50 -51.70 14.83
N VAL A 587 -17.01 -52.71 14.10
CA VAL A 587 -18.20 -52.72 13.23
C VAL A 587 -17.98 -52.29 11.78
N ILE A 588 -17.29 -53.16 11.05
CA ILE A 588 -17.65 -53.53 9.68
C ILE A 588 -18.92 -54.39 9.76
N ASN A 589 -19.85 -54.19 8.82
CA ASN A 589 -21.14 -54.87 8.58
C ASN A 589 -22.38 -54.21 9.20
N THR A 590 -23.02 -53.35 8.42
CA THR A 590 -24.32 -53.65 7.78
C THR A 590 -24.60 -52.63 6.68
N VAL A 591 -24.85 -53.16 5.48
CA VAL A 591 -25.49 -52.42 4.38
C VAL A 591 -26.94 -52.24 4.79
N ASP A 592 -27.44 -51.02 4.83
CA ASP A 592 -28.84 -50.82 4.46
C ASP A 592 -29.13 -49.43 3.87
N LYS A 593 -29.80 -49.52 2.73
CA LYS A 593 -30.32 -48.44 1.90
C LYS A 593 -31.32 -47.61 2.69
N LYS A 594 -31.12 -46.29 2.71
CA LYS A 594 -32.13 -45.19 2.66
C LYS A 594 -31.48 -43.90 3.16
N GLU A 595 -30.79 -43.17 2.29
CA GLU A 595 -30.58 -41.73 2.50
C GLU A 595 -30.15 -41.00 1.21
N ASP A 596 -30.78 -41.32 0.07
CA ASP A 596 -30.74 -40.46 -1.12
C ASP A 596 -32.14 -39.86 -1.30
N GLU A 597 -32.33 -38.60 -0.83
CA GLU A 597 -33.32 -37.61 -1.28
C GLU A 597 -33.60 -36.46 -0.29
N LYS A 598 -32.98 -36.41 0.89
CA LYS A 598 -33.14 -35.26 1.80
C LYS A 598 -31.84 -34.84 2.45
N LYS A 599 -31.05 -34.00 1.77
CA LYS A 599 -30.11 -33.04 2.39
C LYS A 599 -29.50 -32.12 1.32
N ASP A 600 -30.26 -31.11 0.94
CA ASP A 600 -29.73 -29.85 0.38
C ASP A 600 -30.35 -28.62 1.08
N LYS A 601 -30.84 -28.82 2.31
CA LYS A 601 -31.50 -27.79 3.14
C LYS A 601 -30.82 -27.53 4.50
N ASN A 602 -29.64 -28.10 4.73
CA ASN A 602 -28.92 -27.95 6.01
C ASN A 602 -27.57 -27.22 5.92
N GLU A 603 -27.27 -26.52 4.82
CA GLU A 603 -26.21 -25.49 4.83
C GLU A 603 -26.68 -24.17 5.45
N THR A 604 -27.95 -24.05 5.84
CA THR A 604 -28.54 -22.79 6.36
C THR A 604 -28.28 -22.53 7.85
N LYS A 605 -27.58 -23.41 8.58
CA LYS A 605 -27.45 -23.33 10.05
C LYS A 605 -26.07 -22.97 10.62
N THR A 606 -25.11 -22.53 9.80
CA THR A 606 -23.88 -21.87 10.28
C THR A 606 -23.75 -20.41 9.80
N TYR A 607 -24.83 -19.85 9.25
CA TYR A 607 -24.95 -18.41 8.96
C TYR A 607 -25.32 -17.62 10.23
N GLU A 608 -24.71 -17.92 11.37
CA GLU A 608 -24.93 -17.16 12.60
C GLU A 608 -24.56 -15.69 12.40
N SER A 609 -25.37 -14.83 13.01
CA SER A 609 -25.24 -13.37 13.02
C SER A 609 -23.80 -12.99 13.35
N TYR A 610 -23.16 -12.22 12.49
CA TYR A 610 -21.89 -11.59 12.85
C TYR A 610 -22.16 -10.68 14.07
N ASP A 611 -21.45 -10.92 15.17
CA ASP A 611 -21.42 -10.01 16.32
C ASP A 611 -20.97 -8.62 15.87
N LEU A 612 -21.61 -7.57 16.36
CA LEU A 612 -21.27 -6.18 16.01
C LEU A 612 -19.80 -5.88 16.29
N ARG A 613 -19.22 -6.47 17.36
CA ARG A 613 -17.79 -6.35 17.66
C ARG A 613 -16.94 -6.82 16.49
N GLN A 614 -17.25 -8.01 15.96
CA GLN A 614 -16.48 -8.62 14.88
C GLN A 614 -16.67 -7.84 13.56
N ILE A 615 -17.87 -7.32 13.29
CA ILE A 615 -18.14 -6.44 12.14
C ILE A 615 -17.26 -5.20 12.18
N ILE A 616 -17.11 -4.58 13.35
CA ILE A 616 -16.25 -3.41 13.56
C ILE A 616 -14.78 -3.77 13.38
N ILE A 617 -14.32 -4.85 14.00
CA ILE A 617 -12.93 -5.33 13.89
C ILE A 617 -12.57 -5.64 12.43
N ASP A 618 -13.49 -6.23 11.68
CA ASP A 618 -13.29 -6.59 10.28
C ASP A 618 -13.57 -5.44 9.29
N GLY A 619 -14.09 -4.30 9.78
CA GLY A 619 -14.34 -3.10 8.98
C GLY A 619 -15.49 -3.23 7.96
N ILE A 620 -16.51 -4.03 8.25
CA ILE A 620 -17.61 -4.34 7.31
C ILE A 620 -18.76 -3.34 7.46
N GLU A 621 -18.63 -2.17 6.84
CA GLU A 621 -19.60 -1.05 6.90
C GLU A 621 -21.05 -1.46 6.62
N ASP A 622 -21.29 -2.17 5.52
CA ASP A 622 -22.64 -2.49 4.99
C ASP A 622 -23.51 -3.27 5.98
N ARG A 623 -22.90 -3.92 6.98
CA ARG A 623 -23.58 -4.71 8.01
C ARG A 623 -23.68 -4.02 9.35
N ALA A 624 -22.85 -3.02 9.61
CA ALA A 624 -22.77 -2.35 10.90
C ALA A 624 -24.11 -1.74 11.32
N MET A 625 -24.82 -1.10 10.37
CA MET A 625 -26.14 -0.53 10.61
C MET A 625 -27.16 -1.60 11.04
N LYS A 626 -27.31 -2.66 10.24
CA LYS A 626 -28.28 -3.75 10.51
C LYS A 626 -28.00 -4.46 11.83
N ALA A 627 -26.72 -4.74 12.13
CA ALA A 627 -26.33 -5.36 13.38
C ALA A 627 -26.59 -4.44 14.59
N SER A 628 -26.39 -3.13 14.43
CA SER A 628 -26.70 -2.15 15.47
C SER A 628 -28.21 -2.03 15.70
N GLU A 629 -29.03 -2.00 14.63
CA GLU A 629 -30.49 -2.01 14.71
C GLU A 629 -31.01 -3.24 15.45
N GLU A 630 -30.44 -4.42 15.20
CA GLU A 630 -30.85 -5.65 15.87
C GLU A 630 -30.53 -5.62 17.37
N LEU A 631 -29.33 -5.16 17.76
CA LEU A 631 -28.95 -5.04 19.17
C LEU A 631 -29.84 -4.04 19.91
N LEU A 632 -30.17 -2.91 19.28
CA LEU A 632 -31.05 -1.87 19.84
C LEU A 632 -32.51 -2.32 20.03
N LYS A 633 -32.92 -3.49 19.52
CA LYS A 633 -34.22 -4.08 19.87
C LYS A 633 -34.27 -4.64 21.29
N SER A 634 -33.11 -4.97 21.86
CA SER A 634 -33.00 -5.69 23.14
C SER A 634 -32.10 -5.01 24.17
N LYS A 635 -31.31 -4.00 23.78
CA LYS A 635 -30.32 -3.31 24.62
C LYS A 635 -30.45 -1.80 24.50
N GLU A 636 -30.11 -1.11 25.58
CA GLU A 636 -30.06 0.35 25.60
C GLU A 636 -28.90 0.88 24.73
N PRO A 637 -29.05 2.06 24.08
CA PRO A 637 -28.03 2.66 23.22
C PRO A 637 -26.63 2.74 23.86
N LEU A 638 -26.56 3.15 25.13
CA LEU A 638 -25.30 3.24 25.88
C LEU A 638 -24.67 1.87 26.17
N GLU A 639 -25.49 0.83 26.38
CA GLU A 639 -24.99 -0.53 26.57
C GLU A 639 -24.35 -1.07 25.29
N VAL A 640 -24.95 -0.77 24.12
CA VAL A 640 -24.38 -1.15 22.81
C VAL A 640 -23.02 -0.48 22.60
N VAL A 641 -22.89 0.81 22.93
CA VAL A 641 -21.61 1.54 22.82
C VAL A 641 -20.56 0.94 23.76
N ASN A 642 -20.85 0.84 25.06
CA ASN A 642 -19.88 0.43 26.07
C ASN A 642 -19.51 -1.06 25.99
N SER A 643 -20.46 -1.92 25.60
CA SER A 643 -20.24 -3.37 25.59
C SER A 643 -19.78 -3.90 24.23
N TYR A 644 -19.98 -3.19 23.12
CA TYR A 644 -19.64 -3.68 21.78
C TYR A 644 -18.69 -2.76 21.03
N ILE A 645 -18.99 -1.46 20.97
CA ILE A 645 -18.20 -0.53 20.15
C ILE A 645 -16.83 -0.24 20.79
N ILE A 646 -16.81 0.17 22.06
CA ILE A 646 -15.55 0.52 22.76
C ILE A 646 -14.59 -0.68 22.80
N PRO A 647 -14.99 -1.89 23.25
CA PRO A 647 -14.08 -3.04 23.26
C PRO A 647 -13.59 -3.46 21.87
N ALA A 648 -14.39 -3.23 20.81
CA ALA A 648 -13.97 -3.49 19.45
C ALA A 648 -12.90 -2.48 18.99
N LEU A 649 -13.08 -1.19 19.30
CA LEU A 649 -12.09 -0.14 19.00
C LEU A 649 -10.79 -0.36 19.77
N ASP A 650 -10.85 -0.78 21.04
CA ASP A 650 -9.65 -1.09 21.82
C ASP A 650 -8.85 -2.22 21.19
N LYS A 651 -9.53 -3.29 20.76
CA LYS A 651 -8.89 -4.40 20.05
C LYS A 651 -8.32 -4.00 18.69
N VAL A 652 -8.98 -3.09 17.97
CA VAL A 652 -8.44 -2.53 16.72
C VAL A 652 -7.20 -1.68 17.01
N GLY A 653 -7.21 -0.89 18.08
CA GLY A 653 -6.06 -0.13 18.56
C GLY A 653 -4.88 -1.04 18.92
N GLU A 654 -5.12 -2.09 19.71
CA GLU A 654 -4.11 -3.11 20.05
C GLU A 654 -3.52 -3.74 18.79
N LYS A 655 -4.35 -4.15 17.83
CA LYS A 655 -3.89 -4.72 16.56
C LYS A 655 -3.06 -3.76 15.71
N TYR A 656 -3.33 -2.46 15.80
CA TYR A 656 -2.55 -1.44 15.12
C TYR A 656 -1.17 -1.28 15.78
N GLU A 657 -1.13 -1.27 17.11
CA GLU A 657 0.12 -1.22 17.89
C GLU A 657 0.99 -2.48 17.71
N THR A 658 0.36 -3.66 17.68
CA THR A 658 1.04 -4.95 17.45
C THR A 658 1.35 -5.23 15.97
N ARG A 659 0.98 -4.31 15.07
CA ARG A 659 1.25 -4.37 13.62
C ARG A 659 0.53 -5.51 12.90
N GLU A 660 -0.58 -5.99 13.46
CA GLU A 660 -1.49 -6.91 12.77
C GLU A 660 -2.34 -6.20 11.70
N ILE A 661 -2.64 -4.91 11.91
CA ILE A 661 -3.37 -4.07 10.97
C ILE A 661 -2.66 -2.73 10.74
N PHE A 662 -3.00 -2.03 9.66
CA PHE A 662 -2.40 -0.74 9.30
C PHE A 662 -3.44 0.38 9.31
N LEU A 663 -2.98 1.61 9.11
CA LEU A 663 -3.80 2.83 9.15
C LEU A 663 -5.10 2.74 8.31
N PRO A 664 -5.12 2.18 7.08
CA PRO A 664 -6.36 2.02 6.32
C PRO A 664 -7.41 1.18 7.05
N GLN A 665 -7.01 0.08 7.69
CA GLN A 665 -7.93 -0.79 8.43
C GLN A 665 -8.44 -0.12 9.71
N LEU A 666 -7.57 0.64 10.39
CA LEU A 666 -7.96 1.44 11.55
C LEU A 666 -9.05 2.47 11.18
N ILE A 667 -8.85 3.20 10.07
CA ILE A 667 -9.83 4.17 9.54
C ILE A 667 -11.10 3.45 9.05
N GLN A 668 -10.99 2.27 8.46
CA GLN A 668 -12.14 1.48 8.02
C GLN A 668 -13.01 1.01 9.19
N SER A 669 -12.40 0.52 10.28
CA SER A 669 -13.12 0.15 11.51
C SER A 669 -13.83 1.36 12.12
N ALA A 670 -13.17 2.52 12.10
CA ALA A 670 -13.71 3.81 12.47
C ALA A 670 -14.95 4.22 11.65
N GLU A 671 -14.88 4.15 10.32
CA GLU A 671 -16.04 4.43 9.45
C GLU A 671 -17.20 3.46 9.71
N THR A 672 -16.88 2.19 9.95
CA THR A 672 -17.84 1.16 10.34
C THR A 672 -18.56 1.53 11.65
N VAL A 673 -17.82 2.04 12.64
CA VAL A 673 -18.37 2.56 13.90
C VAL A 673 -19.25 3.80 13.68
N LYS A 674 -18.86 4.72 12.80
CA LYS A 674 -19.67 5.90 12.45
C LYS A 674 -21.04 5.51 11.91
N LYS A 675 -21.12 4.47 11.06
CA LYS A 675 -22.39 3.93 10.57
C LYS A 675 -23.25 3.35 11.70
N SER A 676 -22.65 2.63 12.64
CA SER A 676 -23.33 2.18 13.86
C SER A 676 -23.85 3.34 14.70
N PHE A 677 -23.03 4.36 14.94
CA PHE A 677 -23.43 5.54 15.71
C PHE A 677 -24.57 6.32 15.06
N GLN A 678 -24.67 6.37 13.73
CA GLN A 678 -25.81 7.02 13.05
C GLN A 678 -27.14 6.39 13.47
N VAL A 679 -27.19 5.05 13.55
CA VAL A 679 -28.39 4.31 14.01
C VAL A 679 -28.64 4.55 15.50
N ILE A 680 -27.59 4.46 16.32
CA ILE A 680 -27.67 4.66 17.78
C ILE A 680 -28.15 6.08 18.12
N LYS A 681 -27.57 7.11 17.48
CA LYS A 681 -27.99 8.51 17.66
C LYS A 681 -29.44 8.73 17.27
N LYS A 682 -29.90 8.14 16.16
CA LYS A 682 -31.31 8.20 15.76
C LYS A 682 -32.23 7.65 16.85
N LYS A 683 -31.88 6.50 17.44
CA LYS A 683 -32.65 5.89 18.53
C LYS A 683 -32.65 6.72 19.82
N ILE A 684 -31.53 7.36 20.16
CA ILE A 684 -31.39 8.26 21.33
C ILE A 684 -32.25 9.51 21.16
N LEU A 685 -32.24 10.12 19.97
CA LEU A 685 -33.05 11.29 19.64
C LEU A 685 -34.54 10.97 19.67
N GLU A 686 -34.94 9.79 19.17
CA GLU A 686 -36.31 9.28 19.29
C GLU A 686 -36.71 8.99 20.75
N GLY A 687 -35.73 8.72 21.64
CA GLY A 687 -35.92 8.48 23.07
C GLY A 687 -35.83 9.73 23.97
N GLY A 688 -35.63 10.93 23.41
CA GLY A 688 -35.63 12.19 24.18
C GLY A 688 -34.38 12.45 25.06
N HIS A 689 -33.29 11.72 24.84
CA HIS A 689 -32.02 11.92 25.57
C HIS A 689 -31.07 12.87 24.82
N SER A 690 -30.29 13.66 25.56
CA SER A 690 -29.26 14.56 25.02
C SER A 690 -28.07 13.78 24.41
N THR A 691 -27.37 14.41 23.47
CA THR A 691 -26.22 13.85 22.74
C THR A 691 -25.12 13.33 23.68
N ILE A 692 -24.71 12.08 23.48
CA ILE A 692 -23.54 11.48 24.14
C ILE A 692 -22.28 12.10 23.52
N SER A 693 -21.60 12.99 24.24
CA SER A 693 -20.26 13.48 23.92
C SER A 693 -19.37 13.31 25.15
N LYS A 694 -18.20 12.69 24.99
CA LYS A 694 -17.18 12.58 26.06
C LYS A 694 -16.48 13.92 26.34
N GLY A 695 -16.64 14.92 25.48
CA GLY A 695 -15.96 16.21 25.58
C GLY A 695 -15.73 16.83 24.20
N LYS A 696 -15.47 18.13 24.16
CA LYS A 696 -15.16 18.86 22.93
C LYS A 696 -13.67 19.06 22.76
N VAL A 697 -13.13 18.71 21.59
CA VAL A 697 -11.71 18.83 21.24
C VAL A 697 -11.57 19.68 19.98
N VAL A 698 -10.66 20.65 19.99
CA VAL A 698 -10.29 21.38 18.76
C VAL A 698 -9.09 20.72 18.12
N VAL A 699 -9.11 20.56 16.79
CA VAL A 699 -7.93 20.11 16.02
C VAL A 699 -7.64 21.06 14.87
N ALA A 700 -6.35 21.36 14.66
CA ALA A 700 -5.90 22.28 13.62
C ALA A 700 -4.51 21.93 13.08
N THR A 701 -4.28 22.13 11.79
CA THR A 701 -2.92 22.23 11.26
C THR A 701 -2.49 23.69 11.35
N VAL A 702 -1.34 23.93 11.95
CA VAL A 702 -0.84 25.28 12.27
C VAL A 702 -0.68 26.14 11.02
N LYS A 703 -0.70 27.46 11.21
CA LYS A 703 -0.46 28.44 10.13
C LYS A 703 0.77 28.07 9.32
N GLY A 704 0.65 28.18 8.00
CA GLY A 704 1.69 27.86 7.04
C GLY A 704 1.81 26.40 6.67
N ASP A 705 1.10 25.50 7.36
CA ASP A 705 1.12 24.09 7.06
C ASP A 705 -0.20 23.64 6.43
N VAL A 706 -0.11 23.20 5.18
CA VAL A 706 -1.25 22.74 4.38
C VAL A 706 -1.42 21.21 4.41
N HIS A 707 -0.59 20.50 5.18
CA HIS A 707 -0.70 19.07 5.33
C HIS A 707 -1.66 18.73 6.47
N ASP A 708 -2.77 18.09 6.14
CA ASP A 708 -3.84 17.77 7.09
C ASP A 708 -4.04 16.28 7.33
N ILE A 709 -3.17 15.44 6.77
CA ILE A 709 -3.25 13.98 6.90
C ILE A 709 -3.27 13.57 8.39
N GLY A 710 -2.25 13.94 9.16
CA GLY A 710 -2.16 13.61 10.60
C GLY A 710 -3.36 14.13 11.40
N LYS A 711 -3.71 15.42 11.23
CA LYS A 711 -4.88 16.04 11.85
C LYS A 711 -6.19 15.32 11.53
N ASN A 712 -6.40 14.94 10.26
CA ASN A 712 -7.62 14.25 9.83
C ASN A 712 -7.70 12.85 10.45
N ILE A 713 -6.57 12.14 10.59
CA ILE A 713 -6.54 10.85 11.29
C ILE A 713 -6.92 11.04 12.77
N VAL A 714 -6.32 12.02 13.44
CA VAL A 714 -6.64 12.36 14.85
C VAL A 714 -8.11 12.72 15.01
N LYS A 715 -8.65 13.58 14.13
CA LYS A 715 -10.06 13.94 14.11
C LYS A 715 -10.94 12.71 14.02
N VAL A 716 -10.70 11.88 13.00
CA VAL A 716 -11.48 10.67 12.77
C VAL A 716 -11.45 9.80 14.03
N LEU A 717 -10.27 9.51 14.58
CA LEU A 717 -10.15 8.70 15.79
C LEU A 717 -10.87 9.28 16.99
N LEU A 718 -10.67 10.56 17.32
CA LEU A 718 -11.37 11.22 18.44
C LEU A 718 -12.90 11.16 18.27
N GLU A 719 -13.43 11.42 17.07
CA GLU A 719 -14.85 11.28 16.78
C GLU A 719 -15.35 9.84 17.05
N ASN A 720 -14.56 8.82 16.74
CA ASN A 720 -14.94 7.41 16.96
C ASN A 720 -14.95 7.01 18.43
N TYR A 721 -14.05 7.59 19.22
CA TYR A 721 -13.99 7.35 20.66
C TYR A 721 -15.05 8.14 21.45
N GLY A 722 -15.89 8.90 20.75
CA GLY A 722 -17.07 9.58 21.31
C GLY A 722 -16.83 11.06 21.67
N PHE A 723 -15.75 11.66 21.20
CA PHE A 723 -15.49 13.10 21.35
C PHE A 723 -16.16 13.92 20.24
N GLU A 724 -16.58 15.13 20.58
CA GLU A 724 -17.01 16.11 19.58
C GLU A 724 -15.80 16.90 19.09
N VAL A 725 -15.43 16.75 17.81
CA VAL A 725 -14.23 17.37 17.26
C VAL A 725 -14.58 18.61 16.44
N ILE A 726 -14.06 19.76 16.86
CA ILE A 726 -14.10 21.01 16.10
C ILE A 726 -12.83 21.09 15.25
N ASP A 727 -12.98 20.75 13.99
CA ASP A 727 -11.89 20.79 13.02
C ASP A 727 -11.78 22.17 12.36
N LEU A 728 -10.71 22.90 12.68
CA LEU A 728 -10.48 24.23 12.12
C LEU A 728 -9.85 24.20 10.73
N GLY A 729 -9.46 23.02 10.25
CA GLY A 729 -8.85 22.77 8.97
C GLY A 729 -7.32 22.88 9.02
N LYS A 730 -6.75 23.35 7.91
CA LYS A 730 -5.31 23.52 7.70
C LYS A 730 -4.94 24.95 7.42
N ASN A 731 -3.65 25.27 7.55
CA ASN A 731 -3.15 26.63 7.46
C ASN A 731 -3.95 27.59 8.36
N VAL A 732 -4.17 27.17 9.61
CA VAL A 732 -5.11 27.86 10.52
C VAL A 732 -4.41 29.02 11.22
N ASP A 733 -5.00 30.22 11.13
CA ASP A 733 -4.55 31.40 11.87
C ASP A 733 -4.71 31.22 13.38
N ILE A 734 -3.75 31.77 14.15
CA ILE A 734 -3.72 31.69 15.62
C ILE A 734 -5.03 32.22 16.22
N GLU A 735 -5.53 33.37 15.74
CA GLU A 735 -6.78 33.97 16.23
C GLU A 735 -7.99 33.03 16.07
N LYS A 736 -8.04 32.26 14.98
CA LYS A 736 -9.12 31.30 14.75
C LYS A 736 -9.08 30.16 15.77
N VAL A 737 -7.89 29.72 16.17
CA VAL A 737 -7.71 28.74 17.25
C VAL A 737 -8.18 29.32 18.59
N ILE A 738 -7.75 30.54 18.93
CA ILE A 738 -8.13 31.23 20.17
C ILE A 738 -9.65 31.44 20.26
N ASN A 739 -10.28 31.90 19.17
CA ASN A 739 -11.72 32.13 19.13
C ASN A 739 -12.49 30.82 19.27
N ALA A 740 -12.06 29.75 18.58
CA ALA A 740 -12.69 28.45 18.71
C ALA A 740 -12.63 27.89 20.15
N ILE A 741 -11.50 28.07 20.84
CA ILE A 741 -11.36 27.66 22.25
C ILE A 741 -12.33 28.44 23.14
N ARG A 742 -12.41 29.76 22.96
CA ARG A 742 -13.23 30.66 23.78
C ARG A 742 -14.73 30.46 23.55
N GLU A 743 -15.16 30.34 22.30
CA GLU A 743 -16.57 30.21 21.93
C GLU A 743 -17.18 28.86 22.33
N ASN A 744 -16.36 27.81 22.41
CA ASN A 744 -16.82 26.44 22.61
C ASN A 744 -16.39 25.80 23.95
N ASP A 745 -15.74 26.58 24.83
CA ASP A 745 -15.23 26.13 26.15
C ASP A 745 -14.38 24.85 26.06
N ILE A 746 -13.31 24.94 25.25
CA ILE A 746 -12.50 23.77 24.87
C ILE A 746 -11.42 23.49 25.89
N LYS A 747 -11.39 22.26 26.42
CA LYS A 747 -10.36 21.80 27.38
C LYS A 747 -9.11 21.21 26.72
N LEU A 748 -9.21 20.70 25.49
CA LEU A 748 -8.08 20.09 24.77
C LEU A 748 -7.98 20.60 23.33
N VAL A 749 -6.78 20.98 22.92
CA VAL A 749 -6.44 21.43 21.57
C VAL A 749 -5.33 20.55 21.00
N GLY A 750 -5.58 19.96 19.83
CA GLY A 750 -4.60 19.22 19.04
C GLY A 750 -4.01 20.07 17.92
N LEU A 751 -2.69 20.26 17.91
CA LEU A 751 -1.97 20.98 16.85
C LEU A 751 -1.07 20.03 16.04
N SER A 752 -1.18 20.10 14.72
CA SER A 752 -0.40 19.28 13.77
C SER A 752 0.54 20.13 12.91
N ALA A 753 1.74 19.61 12.61
CA ALA A 753 2.66 20.15 11.59
C ALA A 753 3.44 19.02 10.89
N LEU A 754 3.60 19.08 9.56
CA LEU A 754 4.40 18.13 8.77
C LEU A 754 5.76 18.73 8.38
N MET A 755 5.84 20.03 8.13
CA MET A 755 7.08 20.66 7.64
C MET A 755 7.90 21.24 8.79
N THR A 756 9.22 21.11 8.74
CA THR A 756 10.10 21.76 9.73
C THR A 756 9.97 23.29 9.73
N THR A 757 9.60 23.87 8.59
CA THR A 757 9.31 25.31 8.42
C THR A 757 8.13 25.79 9.25
N THR A 758 7.15 24.93 9.55
CA THR A 758 5.85 25.33 10.12
C THR A 758 5.77 25.10 11.62
N VAL A 759 6.68 24.30 12.19
CA VAL A 759 6.70 23.98 13.62
C VAL A 759 6.82 25.22 14.52
N VAL A 760 7.51 26.27 14.06
CA VAL A 760 7.62 27.54 14.79
C VAL A 760 6.25 28.19 15.05
N ASN A 761 5.28 28.01 14.13
CA ASN A 761 3.93 28.54 14.30
C ASN A 761 3.11 27.74 15.33
N MET A 762 3.51 26.50 15.64
CA MET A 762 2.94 25.73 16.74
C MET A 762 3.25 26.37 18.09
N LYS A 763 4.52 26.73 18.31
CA LYS A 763 4.94 27.46 19.52
C LYS A 763 4.19 28.78 19.67
N LYS A 764 4.11 29.58 18.60
CA LYS A 764 3.38 30.86 18.63
C LYS A 764 1.91 30.68 19.01
N THR A 765 1.26 29.62 18.52
CA THR A 765 -0.12 29.29 18.90
C THR A 765 -0.23 28.96 20.39
N ILE A 766 0.66 28.12 20.92
CA ILE A 766 0.69 27.74 22.35
C ILE A 766 0.92 28.98 23.22
N ASP A 767 1.92 29.81 22.89
CA ASP A 767 2.24 31.03 23.62
C ASP A 767 1.02 31.98 23.68
N GLU A 768 0.28 32.10 22.58
CA GLU A 768 -0.91 32.96 22.51
C GLU A 768 -2.10 32.40 23.29
N ILE A 769 -2.29 31.08 23.29
CA ILE A 769 -3.29 30.39 24.14
C ILE A 769 -3.04 30.73 25.62
N ARG A 770 -1.78 30.65 26.05
CA ARG A 770 -1.38 30.96 27.43
C ARG A 770 -1.55 32.43 27.78
N LYS A 771 -1.11 33.35 26.90
CA LYS A 771 -1.28 34.80 27.08
C LYS A 771 -2.75 35.22 27.17
N SER A 772 -3.63 34.52 26.45
CA SER A 772 -5.08 34.76 26.45
C SER A 772 -5.78 34.25 27.71
N GLY A 773 -5.07 33.61 28.65
CA GLY A 773 -5.63 33.10 29.92
C GLY A 773 -6.60 31.94 29.74
N LEU A 774 -6.55 31.23 28.61
CA LEU A 774 -7.42 30.10 28.33
C LEU A 774 -6.93 28.85 29.06
N ASN A 775 -7.77 28.27 29.91
CA ASN A 775 -7.45 27.08 30.69
C ASN A 775 -7.65 25.80 29.85
N CYS A 776 -6.87 25.64 28.77
CA CYS A 776 -6.91 24.47 27.91
C CYS A 776 -5.54 23.78 27.83
N LYS A 777 -5.56 22.45 27.72
CA LYS A 777 -4.39 21.62 27.48
C LYS A 777 -4.10 21.54 25.98
N VAL A 778 -2.82 21.49 25.62
CA VAL A 778 -2.37 21.40 24.22
C VAL A 778 -1.60 20.10 24.02
N VAL A 779 -2.07 19.28 23.08
CA VAL A 779 -1.36 18.13 22.55
C VAL A 779 -0.81 18.45 21.16
N VAL A 780 0.45 18.09 20.92
CA VAL A 780 1.12 18.34 19.64
C VAL A 780 1.57 17.05 18.97
N GLY A 781 1.52 17.03 17.64
CA GLY A 781 1.97 15.89 16.84
C GLY A 781 2.40 16.29 15.42
N GLY A 782 2.92 15.31 14.67
CA GLY A 782 3.39 15.49 13.30
C GLY A 782 4.73 14.84 13.01
N ALA A 783 5.02 14.56 11.73
CA ALA A 783 6.18 13.74 11.31
C ALA A 783 7.55 14.33 11.70
N VAL A 784 7.59 15.64 11.97
CA VAL A 784 8.81 16.37 12.35
C VAL A 784 8.91 16.62 13.86
N LEU A 785 7.98 16.10 14.68
CA LEU A 785 7.97 16.29 16.13
C LEU A 785 8.46 15.06 16.91
N ASN A 786 9.03 15.34 18.08
CA ASN A 786 9.38 14.38 19.11
C ASN A 786 9.06 14.97 20.51
N GLN A 787 9.20 14.16 21.56
CA GLN A 787 8.92 14.58 22.94
C GLN A 787 9.75 15.79 23.37
N GLU A 788 11.07 15.77 23.11
CA GLU A 788 11.98 16.87 23.47
C GLU A 788 11.50 18.21 22.88
N TYR A 789 11.03 18.19 21.63
CA TYR A 789 10.52 19.36 20.95
C TYR A 789 9.20 19.86 21.57
N ALA A 790 8.28 18.95 21.86
CA ALA A 790 6.98 19.28 22.45
C ALA A 790 7.12 19.99 23.80
N ASP A 791 7.98 19.45 24.67
CA ASP A 791 8.26 20.03 26.00
C ASP A 791 8.79 21.46 25.87
N MET A 792 9.69 21.67 24.92
CA MET A 792 10.35 22.95 24.70
C MET A 792 9.45 24.02 24.08
N ILE A 793 8.44 23.66 23.29
CA ILE A 793 7.42 24.62 22.81
C ILE A 793 6.29 24.86 23.81
N GLY A 794 6.38 24.25 25.01
CA GLY A 794 5.40 24.42 26.08
C GLY A 794 4.08 23.68 25.83
N ALA A 795 4.08 22.64 25.00
CA ALA A 795 2.95 21.75 24.87
C ALA A 795 2.75 20.97 26.19
N ASP A 796 1.52 20.64 26.54
CA ASP A 796 1.25 19.79 27.71
C ASP A 796 1.56 18.32 27.40
N PHE A 797 1.36 17.91 26.14
CA PHE A 797 1.55 16.54 25.71
C PHE A 797 2.14 16.46 24.30
N TYR A 798 2.96 15.45 24.07
CA TYR A 798 3.34 14.98 22.74
C TYR A 798 2.55 13.70 22.44
N ALA A 799 2.01 13.60 21.23
CA ALA A 799 1.44 12.36 20.74
C ALA A 799 2.25 11.89 19.52
N ARG A 800 2.90 10.73 19.65
CA ARG A 800 3.67 10.09 18.58
C ARG A 800 2.77 9.60 17.44
N ASP A 801 1.52 9.26 17.78
CA ASP A 801 0.52 8.77 16.86
C ASP A 801 -0.89 9.24 17.26
N ALA A 802 -1.86 8.99 16.39
CA ALA A 802 -3.21 9.47 16.59
C ALA A 802 -3.97 8.72 17.72
N LYS A 803 -3.55 7.51 18.10
CA LYS A 803 -4.15 6.75 19.20
C LYS A 803 -3.70 7.29 20.55
N GLU A 804 -2.44 7.70 20.68
CA GLU A 804 -1.95 8.38 21.88
C GLU A 804 -2.70 9.70 22.14
N THR A 805 -3.06 10.44 21.07
CA THR A 805 -3.93 11.62 21.20
C THR A 805 -5.30 11.29 21.81
N VAL A 806 -5.88 10.14 21.44
CA VAL A 806 -7.15 9.67 22.03
C VAL A 806 -6.97 9.33 23.50
N ASN A 807 -5.91 8.63 23.87
CA ASN A 807 -5.64 8.26 25.26
C ASN A 807 -5.48 9.52 26.14
N ILE A 808 -4.73 10.52 25.65
CA ILE A 808 -4.59 11.83 26.30
C ILE A 808 -5.96 12.51 26.48
N ALA A 809 -6.82 12.46 25.46
CA ALA A 809 -8.17 13.02 25.56
C ALA A 809 -9.00 12.28 26.61
N GLU A 810 -8.94 10.95 26.65
CA GLU A 810 -9.63 10.15 27.67
C GLU A 810 -9.14 10.49 29.08
N ASP A 811 -7.83 10.64 29.29
CA ASP A 811 -7.28 11.03 30.59
C ASP A 811 -7.76 12.42 31.05
N ILE A 812 -7.88 13.38 30.12
CA ILE A 812 -8.32 14.75 30.45
C ILE A 812 -9.81 14.82 30.75
N PHE A 813 -10.64 14.04 30.06
CA PHE A 813 -12.10 14.14 30.18
C PHE A 813 -12.75 13.08 31.08
N LEU A 814 -12.07 11.96 31.39
CA LEU A 814 -12.63 10.86 32.19
C LEU A 814 -12.06 10.75 33.61
N ASN A 815 -10.92 11.37 33.92
CA ASN A 815 -10.29 11.35 35.26
C ASN A 815 -10.52 12.65 36.08
N GLU A 816 -11.55 13.45 35.75
CA GLU A 816 -12.01 14.59 36.57
C GLU A 816 -13.21 14.25 37.46
#